data_AF-A0A9W3FQ64-F1
#
_entry.id   AF-A0A9W3FQ64-F1
#
_cell.length_a   1.000
_cell.length_b   1.000
_cell.length_c   1.000
_cell.angle_alpha   90.00
_cell.angle_beta   90.00
_cell.angle_gamma   90.00
#
_symmetry.space_group_name_H-M   'P 1'
#
loop_
_entity.id
_entity.type
_entity.pdbx_description
1 polymer ?
#
loop_
_entity_poly.entity_id
_entity_poly.type
_entity_poly.pdbx_seq_one_letter_code
_entity_poly.pdbx_strand_id
1 'polypeptide(L)'
;MVSEGINAGSKTQEVRGMFIHIFKMCLLDLLPKKKSDDELYQKILSKQENDLEELEKRLQVRLSNTEMLGAGDSEYITLADVEKKEREYSEQLIDNMEAFWKQMENIQHFLVDQLKCSSTKARQLLTTLTERMIAAEGLLRDSQDLQALDTLERTMGRAHMAKTIEFLKLQIQEETKCRLAAISRGLELLAVEGKLSGRQKEELLTQQHKAFWEEAERFRRDFVQRGKDLVKASQVRQAERTEKLTLAQEEERRCFLAELPRTADPEEFLQAFHEVLERQRLEQSGLEEDENVRATEAAAALCQELYRSTMETFQKFVDALFLQTLPRMTNLSQAECEYLRQEAQENAARQLGKSDRFRNQQWKLFQDLLEQEKQVQHFVNVWMEEHTLSTVLQAHLRDDHESIIHRVLGHLGGLSEESTQCILQGHELLLRSAIRRLALRGSTITTLTQMRLSGKKTLLQELREQHALEQGSSQCLDEHQWQLLRALEARVLEEASRLEEEAQQVRLQLQQQLVAEAQGVGQLLQQHTEQAIGQALLGHARTAASRSRAKDTDGFKGTLMEAATESVYVTSAGVGQLVHAYYQQIGRAMQDHEERKLQHLKTLQGERMENYKLQKKQELGNASSEGQMAGGAQGASGAVHRRMLAQQKGFLAQFTVHQRIRLDARKQEARVLDRLEAQLETQLQEAEQSFISELAALARVPLAESKPFANKRGLSVKQVSEQQGTECTLGPREAVTYLKSQSQCLGSRVSCRETPKDQKEEAGIPGERGHWRAQGRGPCLHRTLLGITQQQKAQPARKCSWGW
;
A
#
# COMPACT_ATOMS: atom_id res chain seq x y z
N MET A 1 13.18 16.91 7.89
CA MET A 1 11.97 16.23 7.35
C MET A 1 12.10 15.94 5.85
N VAL A 2 12.54 16.87 4.99
CA VAL A 2 12.66 16.63 3.53
C VAL A 2 13.87 15.76 3.12
N SER A 3 14.66 15.26 4.07
CA SER A 3 15.96 14.59 3.81
C SER A 3 15.88 13.07 3.69
N GLU A 4 14.74 12.45 3.98
CA GLU A 4 14.63 10.98 4.11
C GLU A 4 14.32 10.25 2.79
N GLY A 5 14.22 10.98 1.67
CA GLY A 5 14.29 10.41 0.32
C GLY A 5 15.60 9.67 0.02
N ILE A 6 16.66 9.91 0.80
CA ILE A 6 17.96 9.21 0.69
C ILE A 6 17.83 7.70 0.94
N ASN A 7 16.82 7.24 1.68
CA ASN A 7 16.60 5.80 1.95
C ASN A 7 15.95 5.02 0.77
N ALA A 8 15.72 5.67 -0.38
CA ALA A 8 15.22 5.06 -1.61
C ALA A 8 16.19 4.04 -2.24
N GLY A 9 17.47 4.42 -2.30
CA GLY A 9 18.53 3.59 -2.88
C GLY A 9 18.72 2.30 -2.10
N SER A 10 18.84 2.43 -0.77
CA SER A 10 18.96 1.29 0.16
C SER A 10 17.85 0.26 -0.04
N LYS A 11 16.57 0.69 -0.06
CA LYS A 11 15.41 -0.21 -0.27
C LYS A 11 15.44 -0.96 -1.61
N THR A 12 15.99 -0.35 -2.65
CA THR A 12 16.11 -1.00 -3.97
C THR A 12 17.29 -1.98 -3.99
N GLN A 13 18.39 -1.62 -3.32
CA GLN A 13 19.59 -2.43 -3.15
C GLN A 13 19.35 -3.66 -2.25
N GLU A 14 18.54 -3.53 -1.19
CA GLU A 14 18.07 -4.63 -0.33
C GLU A 14 17.28 -5.66 -1.15
N VAL A 15 16.26 -5.23 -1.89
CA VAL A 15 15.43 -6.10 -2.77
C VAL A 15 16.30 -6.79 -3.82
N ARG A 16 17.22 -6.05 -4.47
CA ARG A 16 18.20 -6.59 -5.44
C ARG A 16 19.10 -7.65 -4.79
N GLY A 17 19.61 -7.38 -3.59
CA GLY A 17 20.48 -8.26 -2.82
C GLY A 17 19.79 -9.57 -2.41
N MET A 18 18.58 -9.47 -1.84
CA MET A 18 17.75 -10.63 -1.49
C MET A 18 17.42 -11.46 -2.73
N PHE A 19 16.90 -10.83 -3.80
CA PHE A 19 16.55 -11.52 -5.04
C PHE A 19 17.72 -12.29 -5.64
N ILE A 20 18.89 -11.67 -5.77
CA ILE A 20 20.08 -12.33 -6.34
C ILE A 20 20.50 -13.55 -5.51
N HIS A 21 20.38 -13.52 -4.18
CA HIS A 21 20.74 -14.65 -3.34
C HIS A 21 19.68 -15.76 -3.33
N ILE A 22 18.39 -15.41 -3.29
CA ILE A 22 17.30 -16.37 -3.50
C ILE A 22 17.48 -17.08 -4.84
N PHE A 23 17.75 -16.33 -5.92
CA PHE A 23 17.96 -16.86 -7.26
C PHE A 23 19.21 -17.74 -7.34
N LYS A 24 20.33 -17.35 -6.71
CA LYS A 24 21.54 -18.18 -6.57
C LYS A 24 21.24 -19.52 -5.90
N MET A 25 20.45 -19.53 -4.83
CA MET A 25 20.02 -20.75 -4.14
C MET A 25 19.09 -21.61 -5.01
N CYS A 26 18.03 -21.03 -5.59
CA CYS A 26 17.11 -21.76 -6.48
C CYS A 26 17.83 -22.40 -7.69
N LEU A 27 18.87 -21.76 -8.22
CA LEU A 27 19.71 -22.33 -9.27
C LEU A 27 20.55 -23.53 -8.77
N LEU A 28 21.13 -23.45 -7.56
CA LEU A 28 21.93 -24.55 -6.99
C LEU A 28 21.07 -25.78 -6.70
N ASP A 29 19.84 -25.59 -6.21
CA ASP A 29 18.88 -26.66 -5.91
C ASP A 29 18.50 -27.48 -7.16
N LEU A 30 18.51 -26.85 -8.35
CA LEU A 30 18.02 -27.43 -9.61
C LEU A 30 19.12 -27.81 -10.61
N LEU A 31 20.31 -27.22 -10.46
CA LEU A 31 21.51 -27.42 -11.27
C LEU A 31 22.72 -27.73 -10.35
N PRO A 32 22.80 -28.94 -9.77
CA PRO A 32 23.91 -29.32 -8.90
C PRO A 32 25.23 -29.30 -9.66
N LYS A 33 26.20 -28.53 -9.16
CA LYS A 33 27.47 -28.17 -9.84
C LYS A 33 28.22 -29.37 -10.42
N LYS A 34 28.28 -29.43 -11.75
CA LYS A 34 29.30 -30.17 -12.51
C LYS A 34 30.23 -29.18 -13.21
N LYS A 35 31.42 -29.63 -13.61
CA LYS A 35 32.46 -28.77 -14.23
C LYS A 35 32.00 -28.02 -15.50
N SER A 36 30.99 -28.52 -16.21
CA SER A 36 30.34 -27.85 -17.37
C SER A 36 29.25 -26.86 -17.00
N ASP A 37 28.69 -26.99 -15.79
CA ASP A 37 27.49 -26.29 -15.37
C ASP A 37 27.86 -24.98 -14.65
N ASP A 38 29.08 -24.85 -14.13
CA ASP A 38 29.58 -23.62 -13.51
C ASP A 38 29.67 -22.44 -14.50
N GLU A 39 30.07 -22.64 -15.77
CA GLU A 39 30.07 -21.58 -16.78
C GLU A 39 28.66 -21.10 -17.14
N LEU A 40 27.71 -22.03 -17.26
CA LEU A 40 26.30 -21.73 -17.52
C LEU A 40 25.66 -21.03 -16.31
N TYR A 41 25.96 -21.48 -15.10
CA TYR A 41 25.51 -20.88 -13.84
C TYR A 41 26.00 -19.42 -13.73
N GLN A 42 27.29 -19.17 -13.97
CA GLN A 42 27.83 -17.80 -13.98
C GLN A 42 27.18 -16.93 -15.06
N LYS A 43 26.98 -17.46 -16.28
CA LYS A 43 26.32 -16.72 -17.37
C LYS A 43 24.85 -16.39 -17.10
N ILE A 44 24.14 -17.23 -16.35
CA ILE A 44 22.76 -16.96 -15.90
C ILE A 44 22.76 -15.82 -14.88
N LEU A 45 23.63 -15.92 -13.86
CA LEU A 45 23.72 -14.95 -12.79
C LEU A 45 24.18 -13.58 -13.30
N SER A 46 25.27 -13.53 -14.06
CA SER A 46 25.80 -12.27 -14.59
C SER A 46 24.79 -11.53 -15.44
N LYS A 47 23.91 -12.25 -16.16
CA LYS A 47 22.81 -11.62 -16.89
C LYS A 47 21.81 -10.98 -15.93
N GLN A 48 21.32 -11.70 -14.92
CA GLN A 48 20.36 -11.13 -13.98
C GLN A 48 20.96 -10.00 -13.14
N GLU A 49 22.23 -10.09 -12.75
CA GLU A 49 22.93 -9.02 -12.03
C GLU A 49 23.05 -7.75 -12.88
N ASN A 50 23.33 -7.88 -14.18
CA ASN A 50 23.37 -6.78 -15.16
C ASN A 50 21.97 -6.19 -15.45
N ASP A 51 20.97 -7.04 -15.71
CA ASP A 51 19.59 -6.62 -16.04
C ASP A 51 19.02 -5.79 -14.86
N LEU A 52 19.29 -6.19 -13.60
CA LEU A 52 18.92 -5.43 -12.40
C LEU A 52 19.73 -4.13 -12.24
N GLU A 53 21.02 -4.12 -12.60
CA GLU A 53 21.84 -2.91 -12.54
C GLU A 53 21.35 -1.86 -13.54
N GLU A 54 20.89 -2.29 -14.71
CA GLU A 54 20.27 -1.39 -15.68
C GLU A 54 18.95 -0.82 -15.14
N LEU A 55 18.12 -1.65 -14.50
CA LEU A 55 16.88 -1.22 -13.87
C LEU A 55 17.14 -0.19 -12.76
N GLU A 56 18.14 -0.44 -11.90
CA GLU A 56 18.55 0.47 -10.83
C GLU A 56 19.07 1.80 -11.38
N LYS A 57 19.94 1.78 -12.41
CA LYS A 57 20.42 3.00 -13.10
C LYS A 57 19.26 3.79 -13.72
N ARG A 58 18.30 3.12 -14.36
CA ARG A 58 17.08 3.75 -14.91
C ARG A 58 16.19 4.37 -13.83
N LEU A 59 16.16 3.80 -12.62
CA LEU A 59 15.48 4.44 -11.48
C LEU A 59 16.26 5.66 -11.00
N GLN A 60 17.56 5.53 -10.71
CA GLN A 60 18.42 6.62 -10.25
C GLN A 60 18.37 7.84 -11.19
N VAL A 61 18.44 7.63 -12.51
CA VAL A 61 18.32 8.72 -13.50
C VAL A 61 16.95 9.40 -13.45
N ARG A 62 15.85 8.65 -13.28
CA ARG A 62 14.51 9.24 -13.14
C ARG A 62 14.40 10.08 -11.84
N LEU A 63 14.94 9.57 -10.74
CA LEU A 63 14.98 10.26 -9.45
C LEU A 63 15.80 11.56 -9.53
N SER A 64 17.02 11.53 -10.08
CA SER A 64 17.87 12.72 -10.23
C SER A 64 17.22 13.80 -11.12
N ASN A 65 16.48 13.40 -12.15
CA ASN A 65 15.72 14.35 -12.98
C ASN A 65 14.57 15.02 -12.20
N THR A 66 13.90 14.30 -11.30
CA THR A 66 12.88 14.85 -10.38
C THR A 66 13.50 15.75 -9.30
N GLU A 67 14.72 15.47 -8.83
CA GLU A 67 15.45 16.35 -7.91
C GLU A 67 15.76 17.71 -8.56
N MET A 68 16.33 17.68 -9.77
CA MET A 68 16.67 18.85 -10.61
C MET A 68 15.47 19.76 -10.92
N LEU A 69 14.27 19.19 -11.03
CA LEU A 69 13.02 19.96 -11.28
C LEU A 69 12.60 20.88 -10.11
N GLY A 70 13.27 20.82 -8.96
CA GLY A 70 13.12 21.78 -7.86
C GLY A 70 14.26 22.79 -7.72
N ALA A 71 15.27 22.76 -8.60
CA ALA A 71 16.48 23.58 -8.52
C ALA A 71 16.37 24.89 -9.34
N GLY A 72 15.23 25.57 -9.27
CA GLY A 72 15.21 27.02 -9.54
C GLY A 72 15.92 27.76 -8.40
N ASP A 73 16.38 29.00 -8.63
CA ASP A 73 17.23 29.80 -7.71
C ASP A 73 16.56 30.22 -6.37
N SER A 74 15.53 29.51 -5.92
CA SER A 74 14.87 29.71 -4.63
C SER A 74 15.68 29.08 -3.49
N GLU A 75 16.10 29.89 -2.52
CA GLU A 75 16.71 29.44 -1.26
C GLU A 75 15.73 28.59 -0.38
N TYR A 76 14.47 28.43 -0.82
CA TYR A 76 13.40 27.75 -0.09
C TYR A 76 12.59 26.79 -0.99
N ILE A 77 12.33 25.58 -0.49
CA ILE A 77 11.44 24.58 -1.12
C ILE A 77 10.05 24.74 -0.49
N THR A 78 8.97 24.83 -1.28
CA THR A 78 7.61 24.93 -0.72
C THR A 78 7.05 23.54 -0.37
N LEU A 79 6.09 23.48 0.56
CA LEU A 79 5.44 22.22 0.93
C LEU A 79 4.71 21.57 -0.28
N ALA A 80 4.17 22.37 -1.19
CA ALA A 80 3.55 21.87 -2.42
C ALA A 80 4.57 21.19 -3.35
N ASP A 81 5.81 21.68 -3.40
CA ASP A 81 6.89 21.05 -4.16
C ASP A 81 7.30 19.70 -3.55
N VAL A 82 7.35 19.62 -2.21
CA VAL A 82 7.58 18.35 -1.50
C VAL A 82 6.46 17.35 -1.79
N GLU A 83 5.19 17.74 -1.65
CA GLU A 83 4.05 16.88 -1.96
C GLU A 83 4.04 16.36 -3.41
N LYS A 84 4.43 17.22 -4.36
CA LYS A 84 4.56 16.86 -5.77
C LYS A 84 5.69 15.85 -5.97
N LYS A 85 6.88 16.13 -5.41
CA LYS A 85 8.05 15.22 -5.48
C LYS A 85 7.75 13.85 -4.87
N GLU A 86 7.12 13.79 -3.70
CA GLU A 86 6.72 12.53 -3.05
C GLU A 86 5.70 11.72 -3.88
N ARG A 87 4.81 12.39 -4.63
CA ARG A 87 3.89 11.69 -5.54
C ARG A 87 4.62 11.13 -6.77
N GLU A 88 5.42 11.96 -7.45
CA GLU A 88 6.22 11.52 -8.61
C GLU A 88 7.19 10.40 -8.23
N TYR A 89 7.75 10.45 -7.01
CA TYR A 89 8.55 9.39 -6.42
C TYR A 89 7.77 8.08 -6.22
N SER A 90 6.56 8.14 -5.65
CA SER A 90 5.64 6.99 -5.51
C SER A 90 5.33 6.33 -6.86
N GLU A 91 5.02 7.14 -7.87
CA GLU A 91 4.75 6.68 -9.25
C GLU A 91 5.98 5.98 -9.86
N GLN A 92 7.16 6.59 -9.78
CA GLN A 92 8.42 5.98 -10.27
C GLN A 92 8.76 4.67 -9.56
N LEU A 93 8.46 4.56 -8.26
CA LEU A 93 8.60 3.31 -7.52
C LEU A 93 7.62 2.23 -8.02
N ILE A 94 6.37 2.58 -8.32
CA ILE A 94 5.38 1.62 -8.85
C ILE A 94 5.79 1.14 -10.25
N ASP A 95 6.24 2.02 -11.14
CA ASP A 95 6.81 1.65 -12.45
C ASP A 95 8.01 0.69 -12.30
N ASN A 96 8.90 1.00 -11.34
CA ASN A 96 10.08 0.16 -11.09
C ASN A 96 9.71 -1.22 -10.52
N MET A 97 8.60 -1.30 -9.78
CA MET A 97 8.03 -2.57 -9.32
C MET A 97 7.61 -3.41 -10.54
N GLU A 98 6.78 -2.85 -11.42
CA GLU A 98 6.25 -3.55 -12.59
C GLU A 98 7.38 -4.02 -13.53
N ALA A 99 8.40 -3.19 -13.74
CA ALA A 99 9.57 -3.52 -14.55
C ALA A 99 10.42 -4.66 -13.94
N PHE A 100 10.63 -4.67 -12.62
CA PHE A 100 11.29 -5.78 -11.90
C PHE A 100 10.51 -7.10 -12.06
N TRP A 101 9.18 -7.05 -11.97
CA TRP A 101 8.35 -8.25 -12.13
C TRP A 101 8.37 -8.80 -13.56
N LYS A 102 8.27 -7.93 -14.56
CA LYS A 102 8.46 -8.31 -15.98
C LYS A 102 9.82 -8.96 -16.20
N GLN A 103 10.89 -8.49 -15.53
CA GLN A 103 12.20 -9.13 -15.59
C GLN A 103 12.17 -10.54 -15.00
N MET A 104 11.55 -10.74 -13.83
CA MET A 104 11.47 -12.05 -13.17
C MET A 104 10.70 -13.08 -14.02
N GLU A 105 9.60 -12.68 -14.65
CA GLU A 105 8.84 -13.56 -15.55
C GLU A 105 9.65 -13.97 -16.79
N ASN A 106 10.43 -13.03 -17.34
CA ASN A 106 11.31 -13.26 -18.48
C ASN A 106 12.45 -14.27 -18.19
N ILE A 107 12.73 -14.60 -16.93
CA ILE A 107 13.70 -15.66 -16.57
C ILE A 107 13.29 -17.01 -17.16
N GLN A 108 11.99 -17.34 -17.17
CA GLN A 108 11.53 -18.62 -17.72
C GLN A 108 11.80 -18.70 -19.23
N HIS A 109 11.49 -17.62 -19.96
CA HIS A 109 11.81 -17.51 -21.39
C HIS A 109 13.32 -17.58 -21.65
N PHE A 110 14.13 -16.87 -20.86
CA PHE A 110 15.59 -16.91 -20.98
C PHE A 110 16.16 -18.33 -20.78
N LEU A 111 15.71 -19.04 -19.75
CA LEU A 111 16.15 -20.41 -19.46
C LEU A 111 15.75 -21.40 -20.57
N VAL A 112 14.51 -21.30 -21.10
CA VAL A 112 14.01 -22.22 -22.12
C VAL A 112 14.59 -21.91 -23.50
N ASP A 113 14.51 -20.65 -23.95
CA ASP A 113 14.80 -20.26 -25.34
C ASP A 113 16.30 -20.03 -25.59
N GLN A 114 17.02 -19.40 -24.65
CA GLN A 114 18.44 -19.04 -24.85
C GLN A 114 19.40 -20.09 -24.29
N LEU A 115 19.00 -20.83 -23.25
CA LEU A 115 19.85 -21.80 -22.54
C LEU A 115 19.40 -23.25 -22.72
N LYS A 116 18.29 -23.49 -23.43
CA LYS A 116 17.76 -24.84 -23.74
C LYS A 116 17.48 -25.69 -22.50
N CYS A 117 17.21 -25.06 -21.35
CA CYS A 117 16.79 -25.78 -20.15
C CYS A 117 15.43 -26.44 -20.39
N SER A 118 15.23 -27.64 -19.82
CA SER A 118 13.93 -28.31 -19.89
C SER A 118 12.85 -27.44 -19.25
N SER A 119 11.73 -27.21 -19.97
CA SER A 119 10.61 -26.38 -19.51
C SER A 119 10.09 -26.74 -18.10
N THR A 120 10.17 -28.02 -17.71
CA THR A 120 9.83 -28.48 -16.35
C THR A 120 10.76 -27.90 -15.28
N LYS A 121 12.09 -27.99 -15.45
CA LYS A 121 13.06 -27.37 -14.53
C LYS A 121 12.94 -25.85 -14.49
N ALA A 122 12.74 -25.20 -15.65
CA ALA A 122 12.58 -23.74 -15.70
C ALA A 122 11.30 -23.28 -14.98
N ARG A 123 10.21 -24.05 -15.04
CA ARG A 123 8.98 -23.78 -14.28
C ARG A 123 9.18 -24.03 -12.79
N GLN A 124 9.79 -25.16 -12.41
CA GLN A 124 10.09 -25.47 -11.00
C GLN A 124 10.99 -24.39 -10.37
N LEU A 125 11.97 -23.86 -11.11
CA LEU A 125 12.79 -22.73 -10.67
C LEU A 125 11.94 -21.50 -10.38
N LEU A 126 11.06 -21.13 -11.32
CA LEU A 126 10.22 -19.95 -11.16
C LEU A 126 9.25 -20.10 -9.98
N THR A 127 8.63 -21.28 -9.80
CA THR A 127 7.76 -21.58 -8.65
C THR A 127 8.50 -21.38 -7.32
N THR A 128 9.65 -22.02 -7.13
CA THR A 128 10.44 -21.90 -5.89
C THR A 128 11.02 -20.49 -5.68
N LEU A 129 11.38 -19.79 -6.76
CA LEU A 129 11.80 -18.38 -6.72
C LEU A 129 10.65 -17.47 -6.23
N THR A 130 9.45 -17.62 -6.81
CA THR A 130 8.25 -16.87 -6.41
C THR A 130 7.88 -17.15 -4.96
N GLU A 131 7.89 -18.40 -4.51
CA GLU A 131 7.62 -18.78 -3.11
C GLU A 131 8.59 -18.09 -2.12
N ARG A 132 9.90 -18.15 -2.39
CA ARG A 132 10.92 -17.49 -1.55
C ARG A 132 10.83 -15.96 -1.60
N MET A 133 10.44 -15.40 -2.75
CA MET A 133 10.19 -13.95 -2.88
C MET A 133 8.92 -13.49 -2.13
N ILE A 134 7.89 -14.34 -1.99
CA ILE A 134 6.69 -14.05 -1.16
C ILE A 134 7.06 -13.92 0.32
N ALA A 135 7.97 -14.78 0.80
CA ALA A 135 8.53 -14.69 2.15
C ALA A 135 9.39 -13.42 2.32
N ALA A 136 10.26 -13.13 1.35
CA ALA A 136 11.10 -11.92 1.35
C ALA A 136 10.27 -10.63 1.35
N GLU A 137 9.21 -10.51 0.53
CA GLU A 137 8.30 -9.35 0.54
C GLU A 137 7.53 -9.21 1.87
N GLY A 138 7.33 -10.31 2.62
CA GLY A 138 6.83 -10.27 4.00
C GLY A 138 7.82 -9.59 4.94
N LEU A 139 9.04 -10.12 5.03
CA LEU A 139 10.12 -9.55 5.86
C LEU A 139 10.40 -8.08 5.51
N LEU A 140 10.41 -7.74 4.22
CA LEU A 140 10.60 -6.39 3.72
C LEU A 140 9.43 -5.43 4.04
N ARG A 141 8.24 -5.94 4.36
CA ARG A 141 7.11 -5.13 4.85
C ARG A 141 7.29 -4.85 6.34
N ASP A 142 7.61 -5.87 7.14
CA ASP A 142 7.86 -5.73 8.58
C ASP A 142 9.06 -4.77 8.83
N SER A 143 10.13 -4.89 8.04
CA SER A 143 11.22 -3.90 7.91
C SER A 143 10.73 -2.44 7.79
N GLN A 144 9.73 -2.21 6.93
CA GLN A 144 9.27 -0.86 6.60
C GLN A 144 8.36 -0.27 7.65
N ASP A 145 7.51 -1.09 8.28
CA ASP A 145 6.68 -0.65 9.40
C ASP A 145 7.57 -0.25 10.61
N LEU A 146 8.62 -1.03 10.91
CA LEU A 146 9.64 -0.66 11.91
C LEU A 146 10.38 0.63 11.54
N GLN A 147 10.82 0.78 10.29
CA GLN A 147 11.51 2.00 9.84
C GLN A 147 10.59 3.25 9.90
N ALA A 148 9.29 3.09 9.66
CA ALA A 148 8.33 4.18 9.77
C ALA A 148 8.16 4.66 11.22
N LEU A 149 8.21 3.73 12.19
CA LEU A 149 8.22 4.05 13.63
C LEU A 149 9.52 4.72 14.07
N ASP A 150 10.67 4.19 13.68
CA ASP A 150 11.99 4.81 13.92
C ASP A 150 12.07 6.24 13.37
N THR A 151 11.55 6.45 12.16
CA THR A 151 11.47 7.78 11.54
C THR A 151 10.57 8.72 12.34
N LEU A 152 9.44 8.23 12.86
CA LEU A 152 8.55 8.99 13.71
C LEU A 152 9.28 9.47 14.98
N GLU A 153 9.94 8.55 15.69
CA GLU A 153 10.70 8.83 16.91
C GLU A 153 11.85 9.83 16.66
N ARG A 154 12.68 9.61 15.63
CA ARG A 154 13.73 10.56 15.24
C ARG A 154 13.17 11.95 14.89
N THR A 155 12.02 12.05 14.23
CA THR A 155 11.40 13.37 13.95
C THR A 155 10.91 14.08 15.21
N MET A 156 10.41 13.34 16.20
CA MET A 156 10.02 13.89 17.51
C MET A 156 11.25 14.36 18.29
N GLY A 157 12.32 13.56 18.34
CA GLY A 157 13.60 13.94 18.97
C GLY A 157 14.16 15.24 18.38
N ARG A 158 14.20 15.34 17.05
CA ARG A 158 14.60 16.58 16.33
C ARG A 158 13.72 17.79 16.70
N ALA A 159 12.42 17.61 16.90
CA ALA A 159 11.51 18.70 17.31
C ALA A 159 11.80 19.20 18.74
N HIS A 160 12.05 18.27 19.67
CA HIS A 160 12.47 18.59 21.04
C HIS A 160 13.82 19.33 21.08
N MET A 161 14.80 18.86 20.30
CA MET A 161 16.09 19.55 20.11
C MET A 161 15.90 20.98 19.58
N ALA A 162 15.01 21.18 18.59
CA ALA A 162 14.72 22.51 18.05
C ALA A 162 14.13 23.47 19.10
N LYS A 163 13.14 23.04 19.89
CA LYS A 163 12.58 23.88 20.98
C LYS A 163 13.64 24.18 22.05
N THR A 164 14.54 23.25 22.35
CA THR A 164 15.68 23.48 23.27
C THR A 164 16.56 24.64 22.79
N ILE A 165 16.86 24.70 21.48
CA ILE A 165 17.66 25.81 20.91
C ILE A 165 16.86 27.12 20.89
N GLU A 166 15.58 27.12 20.56
CA GLU A 166 14.72 28.32 20.63
C GLU A 166 14.63 28.87 22.06
N PHE A 167 14.51 28.00 23.05
CA PHE A 167 14.49 28.36 24.47
C PHE A 167 15.77 29.09 24.93
N LEU A 168 16.94 28.65 24.44
CA LEU A 168 18.22 29.32 24.70
C LEU A 168 18.30 30.68 23.96
N LYS A 169 17.81 30.76 22.71
CA LYS A 169 17.78 32.00 21.93
C LYS A 169 16.89 33.08 22.55
N LEU A 170 15.74 32.71 23.12
CA LEU A 170 14.81 33.66 23.76
C LEU A 170 15.43 34.38 24.97
N GLN A 171 16.43 33.78 25.63
CA GLN A 171 17.10 34.36 26.80
C GLN A 171 17.67 35.76 26.53
N ILE A 172 18.20 36.03 25.33
CA ILE A 172 18.77 37.36 25.02
C ILE A 172 17.70 38.46 24.93
N GLN A 173 16.50 38.12 24.46
CA GLN A 173 15.40 39.08 24.34
C GLN A 173 14.87 39.46 25.71
N GLU A 174 14.77 38.49 26.63
CA GLU A 174 14.35 38.73 28.01
C GLU A 174 15.38 39.53 28.81
N GLU A 175 16.67 39.22 28.65
CA GLU A 175 17.75 40.03 29.23
C GLU A 175 17.69 41.48 28.76
N THR A 176 17.50 41.68 27.46
CA THR A 176 17.39 43.01 26.82
C THR A 176 16.24 43.81 27.43
N LYS A 177 15.04 43.21 27.53
CA LYS A 177 13.86 43.82 28.15
C LYS A 177 14.13 44.16 29.63
N CYS A 178 14.67 43.23 30.40
CA CYS A 178 14.90 43.41 31.84
C CYS A 178 15.90 44.54 32.14
N ARG A 179 17.00 44.62 31.40
CA ARG A 179 18.03 45.67 31.56
C ARG A 179 17.51 47.04 31.14
N LEU A 180 16.85 47.16 29.99
CA LEU A 180 16.24 48.42 29.55
C LEU A 180 15.16 48.92 30.53
N ALA A 181 14.32 48.03 31.05
CA ALA A 181 13.32 48.40 32.07
C ALA A 181 13.94 48.85 33.41
N ALA A 182 15.10 48.31 33.79
CA ALA A 182 15.84 48.78 34.97
C ALA A 182 16.48 50.16 34.72
N ILE A 183 17.08 50.38 33.55
CA ILE A 183 17.62 51.69 33.14
C ILE A 183 16.51 52.75 33.10
N SER A 184 15.33 52.44 32.53
CA SER A 184 14.19 53.37 32.47
C SER A 184 13.76 53.85 33.86
N ARG A 185 13.67 52.94 34.84
CA ARG A 185 13.34 53.31 36.22
C ARG A 185 14.42 54.19 36.86
N GLY A 186 15.70 53.89 36.65
CA GLY A 186 16.80 54.74 37.15
C GLY A 186 16.76 56.16 36.56
N LEU A 187 16.54 56.28 35.25
CA LEU A 187 16.42 57.58 34.58
C LEU A 187 15.10 58.31 34.93
N GLU A 188 14.05 57.58 35.28
CA GLU A 188 12.78 58.14 35.79
C GLU A 188 12.94 58.78 37.16
N LEU A 189 13.61 58.11 38.10
CA LEU A 189 13.91 58.66 39.41
C LEU A 189 14.71 59.97 39.28
N LEU A 190 15.74 60.00 38.44
CA LEU A 190 16.53 61.21 38.17
C LEU A 190 15.70 62.35 37.51
N ALA A 191 14.71 62.01 36.69
CA ALA A 191 13.81 63.01 36.10
C ALA A 191 12.80 63.55 37.12
N VAL A 192 12.27 62.70 38.02
CA VAL A 192 11.37 63.10 39.12
C VAL A 192 12.11 63.94 40.17
N GLU A 193 13.37 63.63 40.46
CA GLU A 193 14.26 64.45 41.30
C GLU A 193 14.68 65.78 40.65
N GLY A 194 14.31 66.04 39.38
CA GLY A 194 14.68 67.24 38.64
C GLY A 194 16.17 67.31 38.22
N LYS A 195 16.93 66.21 38.39
CA LYS A 195 18.35 66.10 38.01
C LYS A 195 18.54 65.88 36.50
N LEU A 196 17.53 65.35 35.81
CA LEU A 196 17.45 65.26 34.35
C LEU A 196 16.17 65.95 33.85
N SER A 197 16.25 66.62 32.69
CA SER A 197 15.03 67.03 31.98
C SER A 197 14.37 65.84 31.26
N GLY A 198 13.04 65.90 31.06
CA GLY A 198 12.30 64.87 30.34
C GLY A 198 12.85 64.58 28.94
N ARG A 199 13.29 65.62 28.23
CA ARG A 199 13.94 65.48 26.92
C ARG A 199 15.27 64.71 27.00
N GLN A 200 16.13 65.01 27.98
CA GLN A 200 17.38 64.26 28.18
C GLN A 200 17.12 62.81 28.55
N LYS A 201 16.09 62.53 29.38
CA LYS A 201 15.64 61.16 29.68
C LYS A 201 15.27 60.40 28.39
N GLU A 202 14.44 60.99 27.53
CA GLU A 202 13.99 60.36 26.28
C GLU A 202 15.14 60.14 25.28
N GLU A 203 16.04 61.12 25.13
CA GLU A 203 17.24 61.00 24.28
C GLU A 203 18.19 59.89 24.78
N LEU A 204 18.41 59.79 26.09
CA LEU A 204 19.19 58.70 26.68
C LEU A 204 18.51 57.33 26.51
N LEU A 205 17.19 57.24 26.73
CA LEU A 205 16.46 55.99 26.56
C LEU A 205 16.44 55.51 25.11
N THR A 206 16.19 56.38 24.13
CA THR A 206 16.24 55.99 22.72
C THR A 206 17.64 55.53 22.30
N GLN A 207 18.71 56.15 22.81
CA GLN A 207 20.09 55.68 22.59
C GLN A 207 20.33 54.28 23.20
N GLN A 208 19.91 54.03 24.44
CA GLN A 208 20.07 52.74 25.10
C GLN A 208 19.22 51.64 24.43
N HIS A 209 17.94 51.91 24.15
CA HIS A 209 17.07 50.99 23.40
C HIS A 209 17.71 50.61 22.07
N LYS A 210 18.23 51.58 21.32
CA LYS A 210 18.93 51.32 20.06
C LYS A 210 20.16 50.42 20.26
N ALA A 211 21.06 50.78 21.17
CA ALA A 211 22.30 50.03 21.41
C ALA A 211 22.05 48.57 21.84
N PHE A 212 21.12 48.35 22.77
CA PHE A 212 20.77 47.02 23.26
C PHE A 212 20.10 46.16 22.19
N TRP A 213 19.11 46.68 21.46
CA TRP A 213 18.43 45.91 20.40
C TRP A 213 19.30 45.68 19.17
N GLU A 214 20.18 46.61 18.78
CA GLU A 214 21.16 46.38 17.72
C GLU A 214 22.11 45.22 18.06
N GLU A 215 22.53 45.12 19.32
CA GLU A 215 23.40 44.06 19.80
C GLU A 215 22.66 42.71 19.93
N ALA A 216 21.41 42.70 20.42
CA ALA A 216 20.57 41.49 20.39
C ALA A 216 20.32 40.97 18.96
N GLU A 217 20.19 41.87 17.98
CA GLU A 217 20.10 41.52 16.56
C GLU A 217 21.45 41.13 15.94
N ARG A 218 22.61 41.54 16.49
CA ARG A 218 23.91 40.96 16.14
C ARG A 218 24.00 39.52 16.63
N PHE A 219 23.72 39.26 17.92
CA PHE A 219 23.63 37.90 18.48
C PHE A 219 22.77 36.98 17.59
N ARG A 220 21.58 37.43 17.20
CA ARG A 220 20.66 36.63 16.36
C ARG A 220 21.24 36.32 14.98
N ARG A 221 21.88 37.30 14.33
CA ARG A 221 22.51 37.11 13.01
C ARG A 221 23.75 36.22 13.09
N ASP A 222 24.60 36.43 14.08
CA ASP A 222 25.83 35.66 14.27
C ASP A 222 25.51 34.20 14.64
N PHE A 223 24.49 33.97 15.46
CA PHE A 223 23.98 32.63 15.77
C PHE A 223 23.44 31.93 14.51
N VAL A 224 22.63 32.62 13.69
CA VAL A 224 22.11 32.04 12.44
C VAL A 224 23.24 31.74 11.46
N GLN A 225 24.22 32.62 11.31
CA GLN A 225 25.34 32.42 10.38
C GLN A 225 26.28 31.30 10.84
N ARG A 226 26.82 31.38 12.06
CA ARG A 226 27.70 30.33 12.62
C ARG A 226 26.96 29.01 12.78
N GLY A 227 25.66 29.05 13.07
CA GLY A 227 24.77 27.88 13.12
C GLY A 227 24.59 27.20 11.76
N LYS A 228 24.36 27.97 10.67
CA LYS A 228 24.36 27.44 9.29
C LYS A 228 25.67 26.71 8.99
N ASP A 229 26.81 27.26 9.40
CA ASP A 229 28.12 26.68 9.12
C ASP A 229 28.43 25.45 9.99
N LEU A 230 27.95 25.40 11.25
CA LEU A 230 27.94 24.18 12.07
C LEU A 230 27.11 23.06 11.43
N VAL A 231 25.90 23.36 10.95
CA VAL A 231 25.03 22.36 10.31
C VAL A 231 25.68 21.80 9.03
N LYS A 232 26.29 22.65 8.19
CA LYS A 232 27.05 22.19 7.02
C LYS A 232 28.21 21.27 7.42
N ALA A 233 29.00 21.65 8.42
CA ALA A 233 30.10 20.81 8.91
C ALA A 233 29.58 19.46 9.46
N SER A 234 28.44 19.47 10.14
CA SER A 234 27.77 18.26 10.62
C SER A 234 27.32 17.36 9.48
N GLN A 235 26.73 17.92 8.41
CA GLN A 235 26.31 17.18 7.22
C GLN A 235 27.50 16.52 6.50
N VAL A 236 28.64 17.22 6.38
CA VAL A 236 29.86 16.63 5.79
C VAL A 236 30.38 15.48 6.65
N ARG A 237 30.48 15.65 7.98
CA ARG A 237 30.89 14.56 8.89
C ARG A 237 29.92 13.39 8.88
N GLN A 238 28.61 13.65 8.75
CA GLN A 238 27.60 12.61 8.60
C GLN A 238 27.85 11.82 7.33
N ALA A 239 28.01 12.49 6.18
CA ALA A 239 28.29 11.85 4.89
C ALA A 239 29.55 10.97 4.93
N GLU A 240 30.67 11.49 5.44
CA GLU A 240 31.92 10.72 5.61
C GLU A 240 31.76 9.49 6.51
N ARG A 241 30.94 9.60 7.57
CA ARG A 241 30.67 8.49 8.49
C ARG A 241 29.73 7.46 7.88
N THR A 242 28.70 7.91 7.17
CA THR A 242 27.80 7.02 6.44
C THR A 242 28.53 6.26 5.35
N GLU A 243 29.45 6.88 4.61
CA GLU A 243 30.27 6.21 3.58
C GLU A 243 31.17 5.11 4.18
N LYS A 244 31.82 5.41 5.32
CA LYS A 244 32.62 4.42 6.06
C LYS A 244 31.75 3.27 6.59
N LEU A 245 30.55 3.58 7.08
CA LEU A 245 29.60 2.56 7.55
C LEU A 245 29.10 1.70 6.39
N THR A 246 28.68 2.28 5.25
CA THR A 246 28.18 1.51 4.11
C THR A 246 29.25 0.58 3.54
N LEU A 247 30.52 1.02 3.47
CA LEU A 247 31.64 0.13 3.07
C LEU A 247 31.83 -1.04 4.05
N ALA A 248 31.72 -0.80 5.37
CA ALA A 248 31.79 -1.86 6.36
C ALA A 248 30.59 -2.83 6.28
N GLN A 249 29.39 -2.31 6.05
CA GLN A 249 28.16 -3.08 5.87
C GLN A 249 28.17 -3.91 4.57
N GLU A 250 28.75 -3.39 3.49
CA GLU A 250 29.00 -4.16 2.27
C GLU A 250 30.03 -5.28 2.47
N GLU A 251 31.07 -5.04 3.27
CA GLU A 251 32.03 -6.09 3.64
C GLU A 251 31.37 -7.16 4.52
N GLU A 252 30.60 -6.77 5.54
CA GLU A 252 29.84 -7.69 6.38
C GLU A 252 28.88 -8.54 5.55
N ARG A 253 28.11 -7.92 4.63
CA ARG A 253 27.26 -8.64 3.67
C ARG A 253 28.08 -9.63 2.85
N ARG A 254 29.23 -9.21 2.29
CA ARG A 254 30.10 -10.08 1.47
C ARG A 254 30.69 -11.23 2.28
N CYS A 255 31.09 -11.02 3.53
CA CYS A 255 31.55 -12.06 4.45
C CYS A 255 30.44 -13.05 4.83
N PHE A 256 29.28 -12.55 5.28
CA PHE A 256 28.11 -13.37 5.62
C PHE A 256 27.72 -14.30 4.45
N LEU A 257 27.69 -13.76 3.24
CA LEU A 257 27.36 -14.50 2.01
C LEU A 257 28.47 -15.47 1.56
N ALA A 258 29.70 -15.34 2.06
CA ALA A 258 30.83 -16.22 1.76
C ALA A 258 31.04 -17.34 2.80
N GLU A 259 30.71 -17.09 4.07
CA GLU A 259 30.86 -18.05 5.18
C GLU A 259 29.75 -19.11 5.24
N LEU A 260 28.63 -18.88 4.53
CA LEU A 260 27.42 -19.68 4.66
C LEU A 260 27.57 -21.11 4.09
N PRO A 261 27.23 -22.16 4.86
CA PRO A 261 27.19 -23.53 4.36
C PRO A 261 26.17 -23.67 3.22
N ARG A 262 26.56 -24.35 2.13
CA ARG A 262 25.68 -24.65 0.96
C ARG A 262 24.53 -25.63 1.25
N THR A 263 24.13 -25.74 2.51
CA THR A 263 23.18 -26.72 3.06
C THR A 263 22.26 -26.11 4.12
N ALA A 264 22.35 -24.80 4.39
CA ALA A 264 21.40 -24.10 5.26
C ALA A 264 20.01 -24.07 4.60
N ASP A 265 18.96 -24.09 5.42
CA ASP A 265 17.59 -24.00 4.90
C ASP A 265 17.34 -22.61 4.27
N PRO A 266 16.63 -22.52 3.13
CA PRO A 266 16.37 -21.24 2.47
C PRO A 266 15.55 -20.24 3.28
N GLU A 267 14.68 -20.69 4.20
CA GLU A 267 13.92 -19.80 5.08
C GLU A 267 14.81 -19.32 6.25
N GLU A 268 15.62 -20.21 6.84
CA GLU A 268 16.65 -19.84 7.83
C GLU A 268 17.64 -18.80 7.25
N PHE A 269 18.09 -18.98 6.00
CA PHE A 269 18.93 -18.00 5.30
C PHE A 269 18.24 -16.64 5.17
N LEU A 270 16.97 -16.61 4.77
CA LEU A 270 16.24 -15.35 4.58
C LEU A 270 16.05 -14.59 5.89
N GLN A 271 15.76 -15.30 6.98
CA GLN A 271 15.66 -14.72 8.32
C GLN A 271 17.02 -14.17 8.77
N ALA A 272 18.08 -14.97 8.73
CA ALA A 272 19.42 -14.54 9.14
C ALA A 272 19.98 -13.37 8.31
N PHE A 273 19.71 -13.33 6.99
CA PHE A 273 20.11 -12.21 6.14
C PHE A 273 19.28 -10.94 6.46
N HIS A 274 17.98 -11.08 6.72
CA HIS A 274 17.13 -9.97 7.16
C HIS A 274 17.56 -9.43 8.53
N GLU A 275 17.94 -10.28 9.50
CA GLU A 275 18.50 -9.84 10.79
C GLU A 275 19.80 -9.02 10.64
N VAL A 276 20.66 -9.37 9.67
CA VAL A 276 21.84 -8.55 9.32
C VAL A 276 21.40 -7.19 8.77
N LEU A 277 20.44 -7.15 7.84
CA LEU A 277 19.94 -5.88 7.29
C LEU A 277 19.28 -4.99 8.35
N GLU A 278 18.48 -5.54 9.27
CA GLU A 278 17.88 -4.77 10.37
C GLU A 278 18.93 -4.23 11.34
N ARG A 279 19.95 -5.02 11.70
CA ARG A 279 21.06 -4.55 12.54
C ARG A 279 21.80 -3.38 11.88
N GLN A 280 22.12 -3.52 10.60
CA GLN A 280 22.78 -2.47 9.81
C GLN A 280 21.92 -1.20 9.71
N ARG A 281 20.59 -1.34 9.64
CA ARG A 281 19.66 -0.21 9.66
C ARG A 281 19.61 0.48 11.02
N LEU A 282 19.62 -0.27 12.11
CA LEU A 282 19.68 0.27 13.48
C LEU A 282 21.01 1.01 13.72
N GLU A 283 22.14 0.47 13.26
CA GLU A 283 23.44 1.15 13.31
C GLU A 283 23.44 2.46 12.50
N GLN A 284 22.81 2.46 11.32
CA GLN A 284 22.66 3.67 10.50
C GLN A 284 21.78 4.71 11.20
N SER A 285 20.64 4.31 11.77
CA SER A 285 19.73 5.21 12.50
C SER A 285 20.42 5.80 13.74
N GLY A 286 21.08 4.96 14.54
CA GLY A 286 21.85 5.39 15.69
C GLY A 286 22.92 6.41 15.31
N LEU A 287 23.64 6.21 14.20
CA LEU A 287 24.64 7.14 13.67
C LEU A 287 24.04 8.51 13.27
N GLU A 288 22.85 8.52 12.66
CA GLU A 288 22.12 9.76 12.38
C GLU A 288 21.72 10.48 13.66
N GLU A 289 21.15 9.77 14.64
CA GLU A 289 20.72 10.35 15.93
C GLU A 289 21.90 10.94 16.69
N ASP A 290 23.00 10.18 16.80
CA ASP A 290 24.27 10.59 17.40
C ASP A 290 24.79 11.92 16.81
N GLU A 291 24.69 12.12 15.50
CA GLU A 291 25.12 13.36 14.86
C GLU A 291 24.10 14.50 15.04
N ASN A 292 22.79 14.20 15.11
CA ASN A 292 21.76 15.19 15.48
C ASN A 292 21.95 15.70 16.92
N VAL A 293 22.27 14.81 17.86
CA VAL A 293 22.62 15.16 19.25
C VAL A 293 23.86 16.06 19.27
N ARG A 294 24.98 15.61 18.65
CA ARG A 294 26.23 16.38 18.60
C ARG A 294 26.08 17.75 17.94
N ALA A 295 25.26 17.87 16.89
CA ALA A 295 24.96 19.14 16.24
C ALA A 295 24.19 20.09 17.18
N THR A 296 23.23 19.54 17.93
CA THR A 296 22.42 20.29 18.91
C THR A 296 23.27 20.76 20.09
N GLU A 297 24.15 19.91 20.61
CA GLU A 297 25.11 20.27 21.66
C GLU A 297 26.06 21.40 21.21
N ALA A 298 26.60 21.30 19.99
CA ALA A 298 27.45 22.33 19.41
C ALA A 298 26.69 23.66 19.21
N ALA A 299 25.43 23.61 18.79
CA ALA A 299 24.57 24.80 18.68
C ALA A 299 24.24 25.41 20.06
N ALA A 300 24.00 24.59 21.08
CA ALA A 300 23.81 25.06 22.45
C ALA A 300 25.08 25.71 23.02
N ALA A 301 26.26 25.12 22.78
CA ALA A 301 27.55 25.70 23.16
C ALA A 301 27.82 27.05 22.46
N LEU A 302 27.53 27.15 21.15
CA LEU A 302 27.58 28.41 20.39
C LEU A 302 26.63 29.47 20.99
N CYS A 303 25.41 29.07 21.35
CA CYS A 303 24.43 29.98 21.97
C CYS A 303 24.96 30.53 23.30
N GLN A 304 25.60 29.70 24.13
CA GLN A 304 26.23 30.14 25.37
C GLN A 304 27.45 31.04 25.15
N GLU A 305 28.29 30.76 24.15
CA GLU A 305 29.45 31.59 23.78
C GLU A 305 29.00 33.00 23.40
N LEU A 306 28.07 33.10 22.45
CA LEU A 306 27.51 34.36 21.99
C LEU A 306 26.79 35.10 23.13
N TYR A 307 26.03 34.39 23.98
CA TYR A 307 25.33 34.99 25.11
C TYR A 307 26.31 35.64 26.10
N ARG A 308 27.41 34.96 26.47
CA ARG A 308 28.46 35.55 27.33
C ARG A 308 29.04 36.82 26.71
N SER A 309 29.39 36.79 25.42
CA SER A 309 29.90 37.95 24.68
C SER A 309 28.90 39.12 24.71
N THR A 310 27.61 38.86 24.50
CA THR A 310 26.58 39.90 24.56
C THR A 310 26.34 40.42 25.99
N MET A 311 26.51 39.60 27.03
CA MET A 311 26.43 40.08 28.41
C MET A 311 27.55 41.07 28.74
N GLU A 312 28.75 40.84 28.21
CA GLU A 312 29.87 41.78 28.34
C GLU A 312 29.62 43.10 27.60
N THR A 313 29.00 43.10 26.42
CA THR A 313 28.67 44.33 25.69
C THR A 313 27.52 45.09 26.33
N PHE A 314 26.48 44.40 26.80
CA PHE A 314 25.44 45.00 27.65
C PHE A 314 26.00 45.64 28.91
N GLN A 315 27.00 45.00 29.55
CA GLN A 315 27.66 45.58 30.72
C GLN A 315 28.43 46.86 30.36
N LYS A 316 29.17 46.87 29.24
CA LYS A 316 29.86 48.07 28.72
C LYS A 316 28.88 49.22 28.42
N PHE A 317 27.66 48.95 27.95
CA PHE A 317 26.63 49.98 27.73
C PHE A 317 26.13 50.58 29.06
N VAL A 318 25.88 49.75 30.06
CA VAL A 318 25.52 50.20 31.42
C VAL A 318 26.63 51.06 32.02
N ASP A 319 27.89 50.60 31.95
CA ASP A 319 29.03 51.34 32.47
C ASP A 319 29.24 52.69 31.76
N ALA A 320 29.09 52.74 30.43
CA ALA A 320 29.17 53.99 29.68
C ALA A 320 28.05 54.97 30.07
N LEU A 321 26.81 54.49 30.23
CA LEU A 321 25.68 55.35 30.65
C LEU A 321 25.92 55.96 32.03
N PHE A 322 26.16 55.12 33.04
CA PHE A 322 26.22 55.57 34.43
C PHE A 322 27.54 56.22 34.82
N LEU A 323 28.68 55.76 34.30
CA LEU A 323 30.00 56.25 34.72
C LEU A 323 30.60 57.31 33.79
N GLN A 324 30.05 57.52 32.59
CA GLN A 324 30.57 58.50 31.62
C GLN A 324 29.54 59.53 31.17
N THR A 325 28.33 59.10 30.80
CA THR A 325 27.32 60.00 30.22
C THR A 325 26.55 60.78 31.31
N LEU A 326 26.01 60.10 32.31
CA LEU A 326 25.23 60.74 33.39
C LEU A 326 26.04 61.78 34.21
N PRO A 327 27.30 61.55 34.62
CA PRO A 327 28.10 62.55 35.34
C PRO A 327 28.43 63.81 34.52
N ARG A 328 28.29 63.76 33.19
CA ARG A 328 28.51 64.92 32.30
C ARG A 328 27.23 65.71 32.02
N MET A 329 26.06 65.08 32.22
CA MET A 329 24.74 65.68 31.96
C MET A 329 24.00 66.08 33.25
N THR A 330 24.49 65.66 34.41
CA THR A 330 23.92 65.90 35.74
C THR A 330 25.01 66.34 36.71
N ASN A 331 24.64 66.97 37.82
CA ASN A 331 25.58 67.32 38.90
C ASN A 331 25.78 66.18 39.92
N LEU A 332 25.58 64.92 39.52
CA LEU A 332 25.76 63.76 40.38
C LEU A 332 27.24 63.52 40.68
N SER A 333 27.55 63.16 41.92
CA SER A 333 28.87 62.66 42.30
C SER A 333 29.11 61.26 41.73
N GLN A 334 30.39 60.89 41.58
CA GLN A 334 30.75 59.57 41.07
C GLN A 334 30.20 58.43 41.93
N ALA A 335 30.15 58.60 43.27
CA ALA A 335 29.57 57.63 44.19
C ALA A 335 28.05 57.44 44.01
N GLU A 336 27.30 58.51 43.73
CA GLU A 336 25.86 58.42 43.42
C GLU A 336 25.62 57.71 42.08
N CYS A 337 26.46 57.97 41.08
CA CYS A 337 26.39 57.27 39.80
C CYS A 337 26.76 55.78 39.90
N GLU A 338 27.75 55.43 40.73
CA GLU A 338 28.10 54.03 41.02
C GLU A 338 26.98 53.31 41.78
N TYR A 339 26.34 53.98 42.75
CA TYR A 339 25.15 53.48 43.44
C TYR A 339 23.97 53.22 42.47
N LEU A 340 23.62 54.21 41.63
CA LEU A 340 22.54 54.07 40.64
C LEU A 340 22.82 52.97 39.62
N ARG A 341 24.09 52.79 39.22
CA ARG A 341 24.50 51.67 38.37
C ARG A 341 24.22 50.33 39.05
N GLN A 342 24.64 50.19 40.31
CA GLN A 342 24.44 48.95 41.07
C GLN A 342 22.94 48.70 41.32
N GLU A 343 22.15 49.71 41.66
CA GLU A 343 20.70 49.60 41.80
C GLU A 343 20.03 49.18 40.48
N ALA A 344 20.45 49.73 39.34
CA ALA A 344 19.95 49.31 38.03
C ALA A 344 20.33 47.84 37.70
N GLN A 345 21.55 47.41 38.05
CA GLN A 345 21.99 46.02 37.89
C GLN A 345 21.21 45.06 38.80
N GLU A 346 21.02 45.40 40.08
CA GLU A 346 20.24 44.59 41.02
C GLU A 346 18.77 44.52 40.60
N ASN A 347 18.17 45.62 40.14
CA ASN A 347 16.82 45.63 39.61
C ASN A 347 16.71 44.80 38.32
N ALA A 348 17.70 44.86 37.42
CA ALA A 348 17.75 44.00 36.25
C ALA A 348 17.85 42.52 36.65
N ALA A 349 18.72 42.15 37.60
CA ALA A 349 18.86 40.79 38.09
C ALA A 349 17.60 40.27 38.81
N ARG A 350 16.90 41.12 39.57
CA ARG A 350 15.61 40.77 40.20
C ARG A 350 14.50 40.55 39.17
N GLN A 351 14.48 41.31 38.07
CA GLN A 351 13.53 41.13 36.97
C GLN A 351 13.89 39.91 36.11
N LEU A 352 15.17 39.73 35.78
CA LEU A 352 15.68 38.55 35.08
C LEU A 352 15.36 37.28 35.87
N GLY A 353 15.59 37.27 37.19
CA GLY A 353 15.22 36.14 38.04
C GLY A 353 13.71 35.87 38.11
N LYS A 354 12.84 36.84 37.78
CA LYS A 354 11.40 36.60 37.56
C LYS A 354 11.15 36.00 36.18
N SER A 355 11.74 36.58 35.13
CA SER A 355 11.63 36.08 33.75
C SER A 355 12.20 34.67 33.61
N ASP A 356 13.34 34.34 34.25
CA ASP A 356 13.90 32.98 34.30
C ASP A 356 13.02 31.99 35.04
N ARG A 357 12.32 32.40 36.12
CA ARG A 357 11.33 31.51 36.77
C ARG A 357 10.13 31.26 35.85
N PHE A 358 9.61 32.29 35.19
CA PHE A 358 8.54 32.19 34.20
C PHE A 358 8.95 31.34 32.99
N ARG A 359 10.18 31.53 32.49
CA ARG A 359 10.78 30.79 31.39
C ARG A 359 11.03 29.33 31.77
N ASN A 360 11.55 29.05 32.96
CA ASN A 360 11.67 27.67 33.46
C ASN A 360 10.30 27.02 33.71
N GLN A 361 9.27 27.80 34.08
CA GLN A 361 7.88 27.33 34.11
C GLN A 361 7.34 27.07 32.70
N GLN A 362 7.64 27.88 31.69
CA GLN A 362 7.31 27.60 30.29
C GLN A 362 7.99 26.33 29.79
N TRP A 363 9.28 26.15 30.07
CA TRP A 363 10.01 24.94 29.70
C TRP A 363 9.43 23.71 30.39
N LYS A 364 9.17 23.81 31.69
CA LYS A 364 8.54 22.73 32.43
C LYS A 364 7.12 22.46 31.92
N LEU A 365 6.33 23.48 31.59
CA LEU A 365 5.02 23.32 30.95
C LEU A 365 5.15 22.70 29.56
N PHE A 366 6.18 23.02 28.78
CA PHE A 366 6.43 22.37 27.49
C PHE A 366 6.81 20.89 27.67
N GLN A 367 7.64 20.55 28.65
CA GLN A 367 7.95 19.16 29.03
C GLN A 367 6.71 18.44 29.57
N ASP A 368 5.99 19.02 30.53
CA ASP A 368 4.72 18.53 31.07
C ASP A 368 3.63 18.46 29.98
N LEU A 369 3.68 19.25 28.89
CA LEU A 369 2.77 19.13 27.75
C LEU A 369 3.25 18.09 26.71
N LEU A 370 4.51 17.70 26.71
CA LEU A 370 4.98 16.52 25.98
C LEU A 370 4.70 15.23 26.78
N GLU A 371 4.77 15.28 28.11
CA GLU A 371 4.65 14.15 29.03
C GLU A 371 3.21 13.90 29.55
N GLN A 372 2.53 14.93 30.07
CA GLN A 372 1.14 14.85 30.59
C GLN A 372 0.10 15.17 29.51
N GLU A 373 0.36 16.17 28.65
CA GLU A 373 -0.53 16.31 27.52
C GLU A 373 -0.37 15.09 26.66
N LYS A 374 -1.52 14.73 26.11
CA LYS A 374 -1.63 13.75 25.07
C LYS A 374 -0.81 14.17 23.83
N GLN A 375 0.12 15.13 23.78
CA GLN A 375 0.81 15.44 22.52
C GLN A 375 1.61 14.26 21.97
N VAL A 376 2.41 13.56 22.78
CA VAL A 376 3.07 12.32 22.32
C VAL A 376 2.03 11.24 22.01
N GLN A 377 1.08 10.99 22.92
CA GLN A 377 0.03 9.98 22.73
C GLN A 377 -0.96 10.33 21.59
N HIS A 378 -1.15 11.59 21.20
CA HIS A 378 -2.07 12.07 20.16
C HIS A 378 -1.33 12.21 18.83
N PHE A 379 -0.05 12.54 18.83
CA PHE A 379 0.78 12.40 17.65
C PHE A 379 0.91 10.92 17.28
N VAL A 380 1.21 10.06 18.26
CA VAL A 380 1.14 8.60 18.13
C VAL A 380 -0.27 8.13 17.80
N ASN A 381 -1.34 8.58 18.47
CA ASN A 381 -2.71 8.13 18.13
C ASN A 381 -3.15 8.60 16.75
N VAL A 382 -2.85 9.83 16.31
CA VAL A 382 -3.18 10.31 14.96
C VAL A 382 -2.34 9.58 13.92
N TRP A 383 -1.07 9.29 14.22
CA TRP A 383 -0.23 8.46 13.35
C TRP A 383 -0.76 7.02 13.28
N MET A 384 -1.18 6.45 14.41
CA MET A 384 -1.81 5.13 14.50
C MET A 384 -3.21 5.11 13.87
N GLU A 385 -3.98 6.19 13.90
CA GLU A 385 -5.25 6.35 13.17
C GLU A 385 -4.98 6.35 11.66
N GLU A 386 -4.03 7.14 11.17
CA GLU A 386 -3.68 7.15 9.74
C GLU A 386 -3.05 5.83 9.29
N HIS A 387 -2.23 5.19 10.12
CA HIS A 387 -1.66 3.86 9.89
C HIS A 387 -2.75 2.77 9.91
N THR A 388 -3.71 2.82 10.86
CA THR A 388 -4.85 1.89 10.88
C THR A 388 -5.79 2.09 9.68
N LEU A 389 -6.01 3.33 9.24
CA LEU A 389 -6.74 3.59 7.99
C LEU A 389 -5.98 3.05 6.77
N SER A 390 -4.66 3.24 6.70
CA SER A 390 -3.83 2.68 5.63
C SER A 390 -3.82 1.14 5.63
N THR A 391 -3.69 0.50 6.80
CA THR A 391 -3.73 -0.98 6.90
C THR A 391 -5.12 -1.55 6.61
N VAL A 392 -6.21 -0.85 6.96
CA VAL A 392 -7.57 -1.22 6.53
C VAL A 392 -7.73 -1.11 5.01
N LEU A 393 -7.19 -0.07 4.37
CA LEU A 393 -7.18 0.05 2.91
C LEU A 393 -6.36 -1.07 2.25
N GLN A 394 -5.18 -1.39 2.79
CA GLN A 394 -4.34 -2.50 2.33
C GLN A 394 -5.05 -3.86 2.48
N ALA A 395 -5.73 -4.09 3.61
CA ALA A 395 -6.50 -5.31 3.86
C ALA A 395 -7.69 -5.43 2.91
N HIS A 396 -8.42 -4.34 2.66
CA HIS A 396 -9.51 -4.31 1.69
C HIS A 396 -9.02 -4.59 0.26
N LEU A 397 -7.89 -4.00 -0.15
CA LEU A 397 -7.28 -4.30 -1.45
C LEU A 397 -6.92 -5.80 -1.55
N ARG A 398 -6.33 -6.35 -0.48
CA ARG A 398 -5.95 -7.76 -0.40
C ARG A 398 -7.17 -8.68 -0.53
N ASP A 399 -8.16 -8.50 0.33
CA ASP A 399 -9.36 -9.35 0.41
C ASP A 399 -10.17 -9.29 -0.90
N ASP A 400 -10.29 -8.11 -1.52
CA ASP A 400 -10.95 -7.97 -2.82
C ASP A 400 -10.20 -8.73 -3.92
N HIS A 401 -8.89 -8.52 -4.05
CA HIS A 401 -8.08 -9.16 -5.09
C HIS A 401 -8.00 -10.68 -4.90
N GLU A 402 -7.81 -11.18 -3.67
CA GLU A 402 -7.89 -12.60 -3.34
C GLU A 402 -9.28 -13.18 -3.69
N SER A 403 -10.36 -12.49 -3.34
CA SER A 403 -11.75 -12.92 -3.63
C SER A 403 -12.06 -12.94 -5.13
N ILE A 404 -11.53 -11.96 -5.89
CA ILE A 404 -11.68 -11.87 -7.35
C ILE A 404 -10.90 -13.00 -8.03
N ILE A 405 -9.62 -13.20 -7.72
CA ILE A 405 -8.79 -14.18 -8.43
C ILE A 405 -9.26 -15.62 -8.19
N HIS A 406 -9.60 -15.97 -6.94
CA HIS A 406 -10.15 -17.30 -6.63
C HIS A 406 -11.50 -17.53 -7.32
N ARG A 407 -12.33 -16.49 -7.44
CA ARG A 407 -13.60 -16.58 -8.17
C ARG A 407 -13.40 -16.75 -9.66
N VAL A 408 -12.52 -15.97 -10.28
CA VAL A 408 -12.24 -16.05 -11.72
C VAL A 408 -11.66 -17.41 -12.07
N LEU A 409 -10.61 -17.86 -11.37
CA LEU A 409 -10.00 -19.17 -11.58
C LEU A 409 -10.99 -20.32 -11.33
N GLY A 410 -11.87 -20.20 -10.33
CA GLY A 410 -12.92 -21.18 -10.06
C GLY A 410 -14.05 -21.25 -11.09
N HIS A 411 -14.20 -20.25 -11.97
CA HIS A 411 -15.16 -20.27 -13.09
C HIS A 411 -14.51 -20.64 -14.44
N LEU A 412 -13.19 -20.51 -14.57
CA LEU A 412 -12.45 -20.82 -15.80
C LEU A 412 -12.14 -22.32 -15.91
N GLY A 413 -12.94 -23.04 -16.71
CA GLY A 413 -12.64 -24.41 -17.09
C GLY A 413 -11.44 -24.51 -18.04
N GLY A 414 -10.60 -25.54 -17.85
CA GLY A 414 -9.47 -25.86 -18.75
C GLY A 414 -8.08 -25.52 -18.21
N LEU A 415 -7.96 -24.77 -17.11
CA LEU A 415 -6.68 -24.60 -16.42
C LEU A 415 -6.29 -25.89 -15.69
N SER A 416 -5.00 -26.23 -15.69
CA SER A 416 -4.46 -27.29 -14.82
C SER A 416 -4.21 -26.75 -13.41
N GLU A 417 -4.22 -27.64 -12.41
CA GLU A 417 -3.89 -27.30 -11.03
C GLU A 417 -2.52 -26.58 -10.91
N GLU A 418 -1.48 -27.09 -11.59
CA GLU A 418 -0.18 -26.42 -11.72
C GLU A 418 -0.30 -24.97 -12.21
N SER A 419 -1.09 -24.72 -13.28
CA SER A 419 -1.25 -23.37 -13.84
C SER A 419 -2.05 -22.44 -12.93
N THR A 420 -3.08 -22.96 -12.26
CA THR A 420 -3.88 -22.23 -11.27
C THR A 420 -2.99 -21.81 -10.08
N GLN A 421 -2.16 -22.72 -9.57
CA GLN A 421 -1.22 -22.43 -8.49
C GLN A 421 -0.16 -21.39 -8.91
N CYS A 422 0.42 -21.49 -10.11
CA CYS A 422 1.38 -20.51 -10.61
C CYS A 422 0.76 -19.11 -10.72
N ILE A 423 -0.49 -18.99 -11.20
CA ILE A 423 -1.20 -17.70 -11.29
C ILE A 423 -1.46 -17.12 -9.90
N LEU A 424 -1.89 -17.94 -8.93
CA LEU A 424 -2.12 -17.51 -7.56
C LEU A 424 -0.82 -17.03 -6.88
N GLN A 425 0.28 -17.76 -7.03
CA GLN A 425 1.58 -17.40 -6.45
C GLN A 425 2.15 -16.12 -7.07
N GLY A 426 2.10 -15.98 -8.40
CA GLY A 426 2.53 -14.75 -9.07
C GLY A 426 1.71 -13.53 -8.65
N HIS A 427 0.40 -13.70 -8.50
CA HIS A 427 -0.49 -12.64 -8.02
C HIS A 427 -0.23 -12.26 -6.56
N GLU A 428 -0.09 -13.22 -5.66
CA GLU A 428 0.20 -12.99 -4.23
C GLU A 428 1.49 -12.18 -4.05
N LEU A 429 2.52 -12.50 -4.84
CA LEU A 429 3.80 -11.80 -4.79
C LEU A 429 3.68 -10.33 -5.26
N LEU A 430 2.96 -10.09 -6.36
CA LEU A 430 2.66 -8.76 -6.85
C LEU A 430 1.81 -7.95 -5.86
N LEU A 431 0.80 -8.60 -5.27
CA LEU A 431 -0.12 -8.00 -4.29
C LEU A 431 0.63 -7.58 -3.02
N ARG A 432 1.54 -8.40 -2.49
CA ARG A 432 2.41 -8.02 -1.37
C ARG A 432 3.31 -6.83 -1.70
N SER A 433 3.93 -6.86 -2.88
CA SER A 433 4.79 -5.77 -3.35
C SER A 433 4.03 -4.45 -3.48
N ALA A 434 2.81 -4.51 -4.04
CA ALA A 434 1.88 -3.40 -4.16
C ALA A 434 1.44 -2.86 -2.78
N ILE A 435 1.07 -3.74 -1.86
CA ILE A 435 0.70 -3.40 -0.48
C ILE A 435 1.87 -2.71 0.24
N ARG A 436 3.11 -3.22 0.08
CA ARG A 436 4.33 -2.62 0.64
C ARG A 436 4.58 -1.21 0.09
N ARG A 437 4.42 -0.99 -1.23
CA ARG A 437 4.45 0.36 -1.84
C ARG A 437 3.40 1.29 -1.24
N LEU A 438 2.16 0.82 -1.07
CA LEU A 438 1.05 1.61 -0.51
C LEU A 438 1.22 1.89 0.99
N ALA A 439 1.83 1.00 1.75
CA ALA A 439 2.18 1.22 3.16
C ALA A 439 3.20 2.36 3.30
N LEU A 440 4.30 2.31 2.54
CA LEU A 440 5.28 3.40 2.47
C LEU A 440 4.61 4.73 2.07
N ARG A 441 3.76 4.71 1.05
CA ARG A 441 3.02 5.88 0.60
C ARG A 441 2.09 6.44 1.70
N GLY A 442 1.39 5.58 2.43
CA GLY A 442 0.60 5.95 3.61
C GLY A 442 1.43 6.70 4.64
N SER A 443 2.62 6.19 4.99
CA SER A 443 3.54 6.87 5.91
C SER A 443 3.98 8.25 5.40
N THR A 444 4.28 8.42 4.11
CA THR A 444 4.59 9.75 3.54
C THR A 444 3.41 10.72 3.67
N ILE A 445 2.19 10.25 3.45
CA ILE A 445 0.96 11.06 3.58
C ILE A 445 0.73 11.49 5.03
N THR A 446 0.99 10.63 6.00
CA THR A 446 0.94 11.00 7.42
C THR A 446 1.96 12.10 7.73
N THR A 447 3.20 11.96 7.26
CA THR A 447 4.25 13.00 7.42
C THR A 447 3.86 14.33 6.78
N LEU A 448 3.34 14.32 5.54
CA LEU A 448 2.85 15.53 4.85
C LEU A 448 1.69 16.19 5.60
N THR A 449 0.80 15.40 6.19
CA THR A 449 -0.29 15.90 7.06
C THR A 449 0.28 16.63 8.29
N GLN A 450 1.29 16.08 8.96
CA GLN A 450 1.95 16.74 10.08
C GLN A 450 2.66 18.03 9.65
N MET A 451 3.33 18.03 8.49
CA MET A 451 3.98 19.23 7.93
C MET A 451 2.96 20.34 7.65
N ARG A 452 1.82 20.04 7.02
CA ARG A 452 0.73 21.01 6.76
C ARG A 452 0.20 21.65 8.04
N LEU A 453 0.03 20.87 9.11
CA LEU A 453 -0.57 21.32 10.37
C LEU A 453 0.44 21.96 11.34
N SER A 454 1.75 21.77 11.11
CA SER A 454 2.83 22.14 12.02
C SER A 454 2.74 23.58 12.55
N GLY A 455 2.65 24.59 11.67
CA GLY A 455 2.59 25.99 12.08
C GLY A 455 1.39 26.35 12.95
N LYS A 456 0.23 25.73 12.71
CA LYS A 456 -0.99 25.93 13.52
C LYS A 456 -0.94 25.17 14.84
N LYS A 457 -0.29 24.00 14.87
CA LYS A 457 0.03 23.28 16.11
C LYS A 457 0.96 24.11 17.00
N THR A 458 2.01 24.72 16.45
CA THR A 458 2.90 25.62 17.18
C THR A 458 2.15 26.82 17.76
N LEU A 459 1.30 27.49 16.96
CA LEU A 459 0.48 28.60 17.44
C LEU A 459 -0.46 28.20 18.59
N LEU A 460 -1.14 27.05 18.46
CA LEU A 460 -2.03 26.54 19.52
C LEU A 460 -1.23 26.18 20.79
N GLN A 461 -0.03 25.63 20.64
CA GLN A 461 0.86 25.35 21.76
C GLN A 461 1.32 26.63 22.46
N GLU A 462 1.74 27.67 21.72
CA GLU A 462 2.10 28.97 22.27
C GLU A 462 0.93 29.62 23.04
N LEU A 463 -0.30 29.52 22.53
CA LEU A 463 -1.50 30.02 23.21
C LEU A 463 -1.81 29.25 24.51
N ARG A 464 -1.59 27.93 24.53
CA ARG A 464 -1.74 27.09 25.74
C ARG A 464 -0.67 27.38 26.78
N GLU A 465 0.59 27.53 26.34
CA GLU A 465 1.70 27.99 27.18
C GLU A 465 1.33 29.35 27.82
N GLN A 466 0.89 30.34 27.03
CA GLN A 466 0.43 31.64 27.54
C GLN A 466 -0.71 31.53 28.56
N HIS A 467 -1.77 30.79 28.27
CA HIS A 467 -2.91 30.61 29.19
C HIS A 467 -2.48 30.00 30.53
N ALA A 468 -1.67 28.93 30.51
CA ALA A 468 -1.21 28.26 31.73
C ALA A 468 -0.35 29.16 32.63
N LEU A 469 0.43 30.07 32.05
CA LEU A 469 1.29 31.01 32.78
C LEU A 469 0.47 32.12 33.44
N GLU A 470 -0.47 32.71 32.71
CA GLU A 470 -1.38 33.72 33.26
C GLU A 470 -2.20 33.13 34.42
N GLN A 471 -2.66 31.88 34.29
CA GLN A 471 -3.39 31.15 35.33
C GLN A 471 -2.53 30.91 36.60
N GLY A 472 -1.21 30.71 36.44
CA GLY A 472 -0.27 30.54 37.54
C GLY A 472 0.19 31.85 38.21
N SER A 473 -0.20 33.02 37.69
CA SER A 473 0.45 34.30 38.03
C SER A 473 -0.04 34.99 39.31
N SER A 474 -1.24 34.70 39.82
CA SER A 474 -1.75 35.30 41.06
C SER A 474 -2.77 34.43 41.83
N GLN A 475 -2.85 34.65 43.15
CA GLN A 475 -3.87 34.02 44.04
C GLN A 475 -5.11 34.93 44.24
N CYS A 476 -5.16 36.09 43.59
CA CYS A 476 -6.26 37.05 43.68
C CYS A 476 -6.42 37.71 42.31
N LEU A 477 -7.43 37.27 41.57
CA LEU A 477 -7.73 37.75 40.22
C LEU A 477 -8.21 39.20 40.29
N ASP A 478 -7.46 40.12 39.67
CA ASP A 478 -8.02 41.38 39.21
C ASP A 478 -9.02 41.11 38.08
N GLU A 479 -10.07 41.94 37.98
CA GLU A 479 -11.14 41.79 36.98
C GLU A 479 -10.56 41.82 35.55
N HIS A 480 -9.51 42.61 35.32
CA HIS A 480 -8.78 42.62 34.04
C HIS A 480 -7.99 41.33 33.78
N GLN A 481 -7.35 40.73 34.79
CA GLN A 481 -6.67 39.43 34.63
C GLN A 481 -7.68 38.32 34.33
N TRP A 482 -8.84 38.32 34.99
CA TRP A 482 -9.88 37.33 34.72
C TRP A 482 -10.51 37.49 33.32
N GLN A 483 -10.70 38.72 32.85
CA GLN A 483 -11.14 38.98 31.48
C GLN A 483 -10.09 38.54 30.44
N LEU A 484 -8.81 38.79 30.69
CA LEU A 484 -7.70 38.31 29.85
C LEU A 484 -7.66 36.78 29.79
N LEU A 485 -7.77 36.10 30.93
CA LEU A 485 -7.81 34.64 31.00
C LEU A 485 -8.98 34.06 30.19
N ARG A 486 -10.19 34.59 30.33
CA ARG A 486 -11.35 34.14 29.53
C ARG A 486 -11.17 34.43 28.03
N ALA A 487 -10.51 35.53 27.66
CA ALA A 487 -10.21 35.83 26.25
C ALA A 487 -9.17 34.86 25.67
N LEU A 488 -8.13 34.50 26.44
CA LEU A 488 -7.14 33.49 26.06
C LEU A 488 -7.77 32.09 25.97
N GLU A 489 -8.59 31.69 26.95
CA GLU A 489 -9.32 30.41 26.95
C GLU A 489 -10.23 30.30 25.71
N ALA A 490 -11.03 31.33 25.43
CA ALA A 490 -11.87 31.36 24.23
C ALA A 490 -11.05 31.25 22.93
N ARG A 491 -9.90 31.92 22.84
CA ARG A 491 -9.00 31.85 21.68
C ARG A 491 -8.31 30.51 21.53
N VAL A 492 -7.91 29.86 22.64
CA VAL A 492 -7.37 28.49 22.63
C VAL A 492 -8.42 27.51 22.12
N LEU A 493 -9.69 27.66 22.53
CA LEU A 493 -10.79 26.82 22.05
C LEU A 493 -11.08 27.04 20.56
N GLU A 494 -11.12 28.30 20.09
CA GLU A 494 -11.35 28.64 18.67
C GLU A 494 -10.24 28.12 17.76
N GLU A 495 -8.98 28.32 18.12
CA GLU A 495 -7.84 27.80 17.33
C GLU A 495 -7.73 26.27 17.41
N ALA A 496 -8.16 25.65 18.52
CA ALA A 496 -8.27 24.20 18.62
C ALA A 496 -9.35 23.63 17.66
N SER A 497 -10.54 24.23 17.61
CA SER A 497 -11.58 23.77 16.68
C SER A 497 -11.20 24.01 15.22
N ARG A 498 -10.57 25.14 14.89
CA ARG A 498 -10.02 25.41 13.54
C ARG A 498 -8.96 24.39 13.14
N LEU A 499 -8.04 24.06 14.04
CA LEU A 499 -7.02 23.05 13.81
C LEU A 499 -7.65 21.66 13.57
N GLU A 500 -8.71 21.31 14.30
CA GLU A 500 -9.42 20.05 14.12
C GLU A 500 -10.15 19.97 12.77
N GLU A 501 -10.90 21.02 12.39
CA GLU A 501 -11.58 21.12 11.08
C GLU A 501 -10.59 21.01 9.92
N GLU A 502 -9.47 21.72 9.98
CA GLU A 502 -8.43 21.65 8.96
C GLU A 502 -7.68 20.32 8.96
N ALA A 503 -7.43 19.72 10.12
CA ALA A 503 -6.87 18.38 10.19
C ALA A 503 -7.78 17.36 9.52
N GLN A 504 -9.09 17.40 9.78
CA GLN A 504 -10.08 16.56 9.11
C GLN A 504 -10.11 16.81 7.59
N GLN A 505 -10.06 18.07 7.15
CA GLN A 505 -10.05 18.41 5.72
C GLN A 505 -8.78 17.90 5.01
N VAL A 506 -7.60 18.10 5.62
CA VAL A 506 -6.30 17.65 5.07
C VAL A 506 -6.24 16.12 5.04
N ARG A 507 -6.64 15.44 6.12
CA ARG A 507 -6.74 13.98 6.19
C ARG A 507 -7.62 13.45 5.05
N LEU A 508 -8.82 14.00 4.89
CA LEU A 508 -9.76 13.58 3.83
C LEU A 508 -9.17 13.77 2.43
N GLN A 509 -8.52 14.90 2.15
CA GLN A 509 -7.89 15.17 0.85
C GLN A 509 -6.77 14.18 0.52
N LEU A 510 -5.89 13.88 1.48
CA LEU A 510 -4.75 13.00 1.25
C LEU A 510 -5.15 11.51 1.26
N GLN A 511 -6.12 11.12 2.09
CA GLN A 511 -6.72 9.78 2.04
C GLN A 511 -7.43 9.52 0.70
N GLN A 512 -8.12 10.52 0.13
CA GLN A 512 -8.70 10.40 -1.22
C GLN A 512 -7.61 10.19 -2.30
N GLN A 513 -6.43 10.80 -2.15
CA GLN A 513 -5.30 10.54 -3.05
C GLN A 513 -4.77 9.11 -2.87
N LEU A 514 -4.57 8.65 -1.64
CA LEU A 514 -4.13 7.28 -1.36
C LEU A 514 -5.10 6.23 -1.94
N VAL A 515 -6.42 6.46 -1.83
CA VAL A 515 -7.44 5.58 -2.43
C VAL A 515 -7.37 5.59 -3.96
N ALA A 516 -7.13 6.75 -4.60
CA ALA A 516 -6.97 6.83 -6.04
C ALA A 516 -5.68 6.14 -6.53
N GLU A 517 -4.57 6.32 -5.81
CA GLU A 517 -3.30 5.63 -6.07
C GLU A 517 -3.46 4.10 -5.90
N ALA A 518 -4.14 3.65 -4.84
CA ALA A 518 -4.47 2.24 -4.61
C ALA A 518 -5.37 1.65 -5.72
N GLN A 519 -6.33 2.42 -6.26
CA GLN A 519 -7.13 2.00 -7.42
C GLN A 519 -6.29 1.87 -8.70
N GLY A 520 -5.31 2.75 -8.91
CA GLY A 520 -4.36 2.63 -10.02
C GLY A 520 -3.50 1.37 -9.91
N VAL A 521 -2.97 1.08 -8.73
CA VAL A 521 -2.22 -0.15 -8.45
C VAL A 521 -3.11 -1.39 -8.61
N GLY A 522 -4.37 -1.34 -8.17
CA GLY A 522 -5.34 -2.43 -8.39
C GLY A 522 -5.61 -2.72 -9.88
N GLN A 523 -5.67 -1.69 -10.72
CA GLN A 523 -5.78 -1.86 -12.18
C GLN A 523 -4.54 -2.55 -12.79
N LEU A 524 -3.34 -2.19 -12.31
CA LEU A 524 -2.08 -2.82 -12.74
C LEU A 524 -2.02 -4.30 -12.32
N LEU A 525 -2.44 -4.62 -11.09
CA LEU A 525 -2.60 -6.01 -10.63
C LEU A 525 -3.61 -6.78 -11.48
N GLN A 526 -4.75 -6.16 -11.81
CA GLN A 526 -5.77 -6.79 -12.66
C GLN A 526 -5.23 -7.10 -14.06
N GLN A 527 -4.61 -6.12 -14.74
CA GLN A 527 -4.04 -6.30 -16.08
C GLN A 527 -3.02 -7.44 -16.12
N HIS A 528 -2.17 -7.54 -15.09
CA HIS A 528 -1.22 -8.64 -14.96
C HIS A 528 -1.92 -10.00 -14.83
N THR A 529 -2.92 -10.13 -13.94
CA THR A 529 -3.65 -11.40 -13.78
C THR A 529 -4.41 -11.81 -15.05
N GLU A 530 -5.00 -10.85 -15.77
CA GLU A 530 -5.66 -11.10 -17.06
C GLU A 530 -4.67 -11.61 -18.11
N GLN A 531 -3.47 -11.03 -18.17
CA GLN A 531 -2.39 -11.50 -19.05
C GLN A 531 -1.92 -12.92 -18.67
N ALA A 532 -1.67 -13.19 -17.39
CA ALA A 532 -1.22 -14.50 -16.91
C ALA A 532 -2.25 -15.61 -17.19
N ILE A 533 -3.54 -15.33 -16.91
CA ILE A 533 -4.65 -16.23 -17.25
C ILE A 533 -4.73 -16.45 -18.77
N GLY A 534 -4.62 -15.39 -19.57
CA GLY A 534 -4.64 -15.48 -21.03
C GLY A 534 -3.50 -16.35 -21.58
N GLN A 535 -2.28 -16.17 -21.08
CA GLN A 535 -1.13 -17.00 -21.45
C GLN A 535 -1.32 -18.48 -21.06
N ALA A 536 -1.84 -18.76 -19.87
CA ALA A 536 -2.11 -20.13 -19.42
C ALA A 536 -3.19 -20.82 -20.28
N LEU A 537 -4.28 -20.12 -20.61
CA LEU A 537 -5.33 -20.63 -21.50
C LEU A 537 -4.81 -20.87 -22.93
N LEU A 538 -3.96 -19.98 -23.47
CA LEU A 538 -3.30 -20.19 -24.77
C LEU A 538 -2.37 -21.41 -24.75
N GLY A 539 -1.62 -21.63 -23.66
CA GLY A 539 -0.80 -22.82 -23.46
C GLY A 539 -1.63 -24.11 -23.41
N HIS A 540 -2.78 -24.07 -22.73
CA HIS A 540 -3.73 -25.18 -22.72
C HIS A 540 -4.29 -25.46 -24.12
N ALA A 541 -4.78 -24.45 -24.84
CA ALA A 541 -5.33 -24.61 -26.19
C ALA A 541 -4.30 -25.21 -27.17
N ARG A 542 -3.04 -24.74 -27.13
CA ARG A 542 -1.95 -25.29 -27.95
C ARG A 542 -1.63 -26.75 -27.62
N THR A 543 -1.61 -27.12 -26.34
CA THR A 543 -1.35 -28.51 -25.93
C THR A 543 -2.54 -29.44 -26.21
N ALA A 544 -3.78 -28.95 -26.11
CA ALA A 544 -4.98 -29.67 -26.54
C ALA A 544 -4.97 -29.93 -28.06
N ALA A 545 -4.71 -28.91 -28.88
CA ALA A 545 -4.59 -29.04 -30.34
C ALA A 545 -3.43 -29.94 -30.79
N SER A 546 -2.32 -29.96 -30.03
CA SER A 546 -1.22 -30.89 -30.28
C SER A 546 -1.58 -32.34 -29.93
N ARG A 547 -2.41 -32.55 -28.88
CA ARG A 547 -2.91 -33.86 -28.47
C ARG A 547 -3.99 -34.42 -29.39
N SER A 548 -4.79 -33.59 -30.06
CA SER A 548 -5.72 -34.07 -31.09
C SER A 548 -4.97 -34.49 -32.35
N ARG A 549 -4.03 -33.67 -32.86
CA ARG A 549 -3.21 -33.99 -34.03
C ARG A 549 -2.28 -35.20 -33.84
N ALA A 550 -1.89 -35.52 -32.61
CA ALA A 550 -1.12 -36.74 -32.31
C ALA A 550 -1.99 -38.03 -32.18
N LYS A 551 -3.31 -37.92 -32.36
CA LYS A 551 -4.27 -39.04 -32.31
C LYS A 551 -5.01 -39.20 -33.65
N ASP A 552 -4.27 -39.21 -34.76
CA ASP A 552 -4.78 -39.55 -36.10
C ASP A 552 -5.27 -41.00 -36.17
N THR A 553 -6.44 -41.21 -35.57
CA THR A 553 -7.15 -42.49 -35.51
C THR A 553 -7.96 -42.68 -36.80
N ASP A 554 -8.34 -41.58 -37.45
CA ASP A 554 -9.19 -41.59 -38.64
C ASP A 554 -8.38 -41.86 -39.93
N GLY A 555 -7.09 -41.50 -39.98
CA GLY A 555 -6.19 -41.96 -41.05
C GLY A 555 -6.03 -43.48 -41.06
N PHE A 556 -5.83 -44.10 -39.88
CA PHE A 556 -5.76 -45.56 -39.75
C PHE A 556 -7.07 -46.26 -40.15
N LYS A 557 -8.23 -45.70 -39.79
CA LYS A 557 -9.55 -46.20 -40.24
C LYS A 557 -9.73 -46.09 -41.75
N GLY A 558 -9.31 -44.98 -42.36
CA GLY A 558 -9.33 -44.79 -43.81
C GLY A 558 -8.53 -45.88 -44.53
N THR A 559 -7.27 -46.07 -44.15
CA THR A 559 -6.42 -47.13 -44.73
C THR A 559 -6.96 -48.54 -44.47
N LEU A 560 -7.60 -48.81 -43.33
CA LEU A 560 -8.27 -50.09 -43.08
C LEU A 560 -9.53 -50.30 -43.92
N MET A 561 -10.32 -49.25 -44.15
CA MET A 561 -11.49 -49.31 -45.02
C MET A 561 -11.08 -49.54 -46.47
N GLU A 562 -10.07 -48.82 -46.95
CA GLU A 562 -9.47 -49.01 -48.28
C GLU A 562 -9.02 -50.47 -48.46
N ALA A 563 -8.16 -50.98 -47.56
CA ALA A 563 -7.70 -52.37 -47.59
C ALA A 563 -8.83 -53.41 -47.45
N ALA A 564 -9.90 -53.12 -46.70
CA ALA A 564 -11.07 -53.99 -46.61
C ALA A 564 -11.91 -53.98 -47.91
N THR A 565 -11.99 -52.85 -48.62
CA THR A 565 -12.69 -52.74 -49.91
C THR A 565 -11.89 -53.28 -51.09
N GLU A 566 -10.56 -53.31 -51.00
CA GLU A 566 -9.65 -53.95 -51.97
C GLU A 566 -9.56 -55.48 -51.77
N SER A 567 -10.10 -56.01 -50.66
CA SER A 567 -10.10 -57.43 -50.34
C SER A 567 -11.05 -58.22 -51.27
N VAL A 568 -10.49 -59.16 -52.03
CA VAL A 568 -11.20 -60.04 -53.00
C VAL A 568 -12.37 -60.83 -52.38
N TYR A 569 -12.43 -60.93 -51.05
CA TYR A 569 -13.41 -61.73 -50.31
C TYR A 569 -14.59 -60.92 -49.76
N VAL A 570 -14.63 -59.60 -49.94
CA VAL A 570 -15.65 -58.72 -49.37
C VAL A 570 -16.20 -57.78 -50.44
N THR A 571 -17.51 -57.57 -50.47
CA THR A 571 -18.12 -56.58 -51.37
C THR A 571 -18.10 -55.19 -50.74
N SER A 572 -17.95 -54.14 -51.55
CA SER A 572 -18.07 -52.75 -51.09
C SER A 572 -19.40 -52.46 -50.38
N ALA A 573 -20.48 -53.14 -50.78
CA ALA A 573 -21.77 -53.12 -50.09
C ALA A 573 -21.71 -53.70 -48.67
N GLY A 574 -20.94 -54.76 -48.43
CA GLY A 574 -20.73 -55.35 -47.10
C GLY A 574 -19.95 -54.43 -46.16
N VAL A 575 -18.88 -53.79 -46.67
CA VAL A 575 -18.15 -52.75 -45.90
C VAL A 575 -19.06 -51.56 -45.61
N GLY A 576 -19.86 -51.12 -46.60
CA GLY A 576 -20.84 -50.05 -46.41
C GLY A 576 -21.92 -50.36 -45.36
N GLN A 577 -22.37 -51.61 -45.27
CA GLN A 577 -23.28 -52.06 -44.19
C GLN A 577 -22.62 -52.02 -42.81
N LEU A 578 -21.35 -52.40 -42.70
CA LEU A 578 -20.58 -52.34 -41.44
C LEU A 578 -20.41 -50.90 -40.96
N VAL A 579 -20.02 -49.99 -41.86
CA VAL A 579 -19.92 -48.55 -41.60
C VAL A 579 -21.27 -47.97 -41.17
N HIS A 580 -22.36 -48.34 -41.86
CA HIS A 580 -23.71 -47.89 -41.51
C HIS A 580 -24.14 -48.40 -40.12
N ALA A 581 -23.86 -49.67 -39.79
CA ALA A 581 -24.14 -50.25 -38.49
C ALA A 581 -23.38 -49.54 -37.35
N TYR A 582 -22.10 -49.22 -37.55
CA TYR A 582 -21.28 -48.46 -36.61
C TYR A 582 -21.84 -47.05 -36.35
N TYR A 583 -22.16 -46.28 -37.40
CA TYR A 583 -22.79 -44.96 -37.23
C TYR A 583 -24.19 -45.06 -36.59
N GLN A 584 -24.95 -46.12 -36.88
CA GLN A 584 -26.24 -46.38 -36.23
C GLN A 584 -26.08 -46.72 -34.74
N GLN A 585 -25.05 -47.47 -34.37
CA GLN A 585 -24.72 -47.82 -32.98
C GLN A 585 -24.29 -46.60 -32.18
N ILE A 586 -23.43 -45.73 -32.75
CA ILE A 586 -23.07 -44.44 -32.15
C ILE A 586 -24.31 -43.55 -31.99
N GLY A 587 -25.16 -43.46 -33.03
CA GLY A 587 -26.40 -42.68 -32.98
C GLY A 587 -27.32 -43.10 -31.83
N ARG A 588 -27.50 -44.41 -31.63
CA ARG A 588 -28.25 -44.97 -30.49
C ARG A 588 -27.59 -44.66 -29.16
N ALA A 589 -26.29 -44.86 -29.02
CA ALA A 589 -25.56 -44.57 -27.77
C ALA A 589 -25.65 -43.09 -27.36
N MET A 590 -25.63 -42.17 -28.34
CA MET A 590 -25.83 -40.74 -28.09
C MET A 590 -27.27 -40.42 -27.67
N GLN A 591 -28.28 -40.97 -28.36
CA GLN A 591 -29.70 -40.80 -28.00
C GLN A 591 -29.98 -41.32 -26.58
N ASP A 592 -29.51 -42.53 -26.27
CA ASP A 592 -29.58 -43.13 -24.93
C ASP A 592 -28.93 -42.23 -23.86
N HIS A 593 -27.78 -41.62 -24.14
CA HIS A 593 -27.14 -40.70 -23.20
C HIS A 593 -27.95 -39.41 -23.01
N GLU A 594 -28.48 -38.82 -24.07
CA GLU A 594 -29.35 -37.63 -23.98
C GLU A 594 -30.61 -37.91 -23.17
N GLU A 595 -31.26 -39.07 -23.38
CA GLU A 595 -32.42 -39.51 -22.60
C GLU A 595 -32.07 -39.73 -21.13
N ARG A 596 -31.00 -40.48 -20.82
CA ARG A 596 -30.54 -40.73 -19.44
C ARG A 596 -30.19 -39.42 -18.72
N LYS A 597 -29.53 -38.48 -19.41
CA LYS A 597 -29.21 -37.13 -18.91
C LYS A 597 -30.47 -36.33 -18.61
N LEU A 598 -31.44 -36.32 -19.54
CA LEU A 598 -32.70 -35.61 -19.37
C LEU A 598 -33.57 -36.22 -18.25
N GLN A 599 -33.52 -37.53 -18.05
CA GLN A 599 -34.13 -38.21 -16.90
C GLN A 599 -33.44 -37.81 -15.57
N HIS A 600 -32.11 -37.86 -15.49
CA HIS A 600 -31.38 -37.49 -14.27
C HIS A 600 -31.56 -36.02 -13.88
N LEU A 601 -31.59 -35.10 -14.84
CA LEU A 601 -31.87 -33.69 -14.57
C LEU A 601 -33.29 -33.47 -14.01
N LYS A 602 -34.29 -34.22 -14.49
CA LYS A 602 -35.65 -34.19 -13.92
C LYS A 602 -35.67 -34.72 -12.48
N THR A 603 -34.96 -35.81 -12.20
CA THR A 603 -34.85 -36.37 -10.83
C THR A 603 -34.19 -35.37 -9.88
N LEU A 604 -33.04 -34.80 -10.26
CA LEU A 604 -32.32 -33.79 -9.46
C LEU A 604 -33.15 -32.51 -9.25
N GLN A 605 -33.96 -32.10 -10.24
CA GLN A 605 -34.90 -30.99 -10.08
C GLN A 605 -36.01 -31.31 -9.06
N GLY A 606 -36.52 -32.55 -9.05
CA GLY A 606 -37.47 -33.04 -8.06
C GLY A 606 -36.87 -33.08 -6.65
N GLU A 607 -35.70 -33.69 -6.48
CA GLU A 607 -34.94 -33.74 -5.22
C GLU A 607 -34.64 -32.33 -4.68
N ARG A 608 -34.29 -31.38 -5.55
CA ARG A 608 -34.08 -29.98 -5.17
C ARG A 608 -35.36 -29.32 -4.65
N MET A 609 -36.52 -29.61 -5.24
CA MET A 609 -37.79 -29.09 -4.74
C MET A 609 -38.20 -29.72 -3.40
N GLU A 610 -37.99 -31.03 -3.21
CA GLU A 610 -38.30 -31.70 -1.94
C GLU A 610 -37.35 -31.28 -0.81
N ASN A 611 -36.05 -31.15 -1.05
CA ASN A 611 -35.10 -30.63 -0.07
C ASN A 611 -35.47 -29.19 0.36
N TYR A 612 -35.88 -28.34 -0.58
CA TYR A 612 -36.37 -26.98 -0.26
C TYR A 612 -37.67 -26.99 0.57
N LYS A 613 -38.62 -27.90 0.27
CA LYS A 613 -39.84 -28.09 1.07
C LYS A 613 -39.54 -28.62 2.48
N LEU A 614 -38.60 -29.55 2.62
CA LEU A 614 -38.17 -30.11 3.90
C LEU A 614 -37.49 -29.04 4.78
N GLN A 615 -36.59 -28.25 4.19
CA GLN A 615 -35.94 -27.15 4.90
C GLN A 615 -36.95 -26.08 5.34
N LYS A 616 -37.88 -25.66 4.47
CA LYS A 616 -38.93 -24.70 4.82
C LYS A 616 -39.84 -25.19 5.96
N LYS A 617 -40.04 -26.52 6.08
CA LYS A 617 -40.73 -27.14 7.23
C LYS A 617 -39.90 -27.10 8.52
N GLN A 618 -38.58 -27.31 8.45
CA GLN A 618 -37.69 -27.16 9.61
C GLN A 618 -37.60 -25.70 10.10
N GLU A 619 -37.53 -24.74 9.20
CA GLU A 619 -37.48 -23.31 9.53
C GLU A 619 -38.76 -22.83 10.26
N LEU A 620 -39.93 -23.30 9.82
CA LEU A 620 -41.20 -23.09 10.53
C LEU A 620 -41.25 -23.76 11.92
N GLY A 621 -40.51 -24.86 12.12
CA GLY A 621 -40.39 -25.52 13.41
C GLY A 621 -39.57 -24.72 14.43
N ASN A 622 -38.47 -24.10 13.98
CA ASN A 622 -37.55 -23.36 14.86
C ASN A 622 -38.06 -21.96 15.24
N ALA A 623 -38.81 -21.30 14.36
CA ALA A 623 -39.37 -19.96 14.60
C ALA A 623 -40.38 -19.88 15.77
N SER A 624 -40.87 -21.02 16.26
CA SER A 624 -41.82 -21.07 17.39
C SER A 624 -41.15 -21.03 18.78
N SER A 625 -39.82 -21.18 18.87
CA SER A 625 -39.11 -21.35 20.15
C SER A 625 -38.36 -20.10 20.66
N GLU A 626 -38.17 -19.05 19.86
CA GLU A 626 -37.46 -17.81 20.26
C GLU A 626 -38.40 -16.71 20.79
N GLY A 627 -39.60 -17.08 21.25
CA GLY A 627 -40.71 -16.17 21.56
C GLY A 627 -40.93 -15.81 23.03
N GLN A 628 -39.90 -15.73 23.89
CA GLN A 628 -40.09 -15.30 25.30
C GLN A 628 -38.86 -14.59 25.91
N MET A 629 -39.12 -13.73 26.90
CA MET A 629 -38.24 -12.74 27.56
C MET A 629 -37.95 -11.46 26.74
N ALA A 630 -37.99 -10.25 27.29
CA ALA A 630 -38.61 -9.76 28.54
C ALA A 630 -38.91 -8.25 28.38
N GLY A 631 -39.83 -7.69 29.18
CA GLY A 631 -40.23 -6.29 29.08
C GLY A 631 -39.19 -5.30 29.60
N GLY A 632 -39.03 -4.16 28.92
CA GLY A 632 -38.19 -3.04 29.35
C GLY A 632 -38.32 -1.85 28.39
N ALA A 633 -38.87 -0.74 28.87
CA ALA A 633 -39.14 0.43 28.03
C ALA A 633 -37.87 1.27 27.79
N GLN A 634 -37.19 1.07 26.66
CA GLN A 634 -36.11 1.95 26.19
C GLN A 634 -36.15 2.13 24.66
N GLY A 635 -36.18 3.40 24.23
CA GLY A 635 -35.81 3.89 22.89
C GLY A 635 -36.36 3.12 21.68
N ALA A 636 -37.53 3.53 21.17
CA ALA A 636 -38.17 2.94 19.99
C ALA A 636 -37.23 2.82 18.76
N SER A 637 -36.34 3.80 18.53
CA SER A 637 -35.33 3.75 17.46
C SER A 637 -34.28 2.64 17.67
N GLY A 638 -33.75 2.51 18.90
CA GLY A 638 -32.73 1.51 19.22
C GLY A 638 -33.25 0.07 19.20
N ALA A 639 -34.50 -0.15 19.63
CA ALA A 639 -35.16 -1.45 19.54
C ALA A 639 -35.43 -1.87 18.08
N VAL A 640 -35.85 -0.93 17.22
CA VAL A 640 -36.01 -1.18 15.78
C VAL A 640 -34.66 -1.47 15.12
N HIS A 641 -33.60 -0.71 15.42
CA HIS A 641 -32.28 -0.96 14.84
C HIS A 641 -31.71 -2.33 15.27
N ARG A 642 -31.88 -2.74 16.53
CA ARG A 642 -31.49 -4.09 16.98
C ARG A 642 -32.32 -5.20 16.31
N ARG A 643 -33.63 -5.03 16.12
CA ARG A 643 -34.46 -5.98 15.36
C ARG A 643 -34.05 -6.05 13.90
N MET A 644 -33.75 -4.92 13.27
CA MET A 644 -33.29 -4.85 11.89
C MET A 644 -31.94 -5.55 11.73
N LEU A 645 -30.98 -5.34 12.64
CA LEU A 645 -29.71 -6.07 12.68
C LEU A 645 -29.88 -7.57 12.95
N ALA A 646 -30.81 -7.96 13.83
CA ALA A 646 -31.12 -9.37 14.09
C ALA A 646 -31.76 -10.04 12.85
N GLN A 647 -32.72 -9.39 12.20
CA GLN A 647 -33.31 -9.85 10.95
C GLN A 647 -32.28 -9.88 9.80
N GLN A 648 -31.37 -8.90 9.72
CA GLN A 648 -30.30 -8.89 8.73
C GLN A 648 -29.33 -10.05 8.97
N LYS A 649 -28.91 -10.31 10.22
CA LYS A 649 -28.08 -11.47 10.58
C LYS A 649 -28.80 -12.79 10.30
N GLY A 650 -30.09 -12.90 10.63
CA GLY A 650 -30.92 -14.07 10.32
C GLY A 650 -31.04 -14.31 8.80
N PHE A 651 -31.30 -13.25 8.02
CA PHE A 651 -31.38 -13.33 6.57
C PHE A 651 -30.02 -13.68 5.93
N LEU A 652 -28.91 -13.13 6.43
CA LEU A 652 -27.56 -13.49 5.98
C LEU A 652 -27.21 -14.95 6.32
N ALA A 653 -27.62 -15.45 7.49
CA ALA A 653 -27.46 -16.86 7.85
C ALA A 653 -28.27 -17.77 6.92
N GLN A 654 -29.56 -17.47 6.71
CA GLN A 654 -30.44 -18.18 5.77
C GLN A 654 -29.89 -18.16 4.34
N PHE A 655 -29.41 -17.00 3.87
CA PHE A 655 -28.78 -16.85 2.56
C PHE A 655 -27.50 -17.70 2.45
N THR A 656 -26.67 -17.72 3.50
CA THR A 656 -25.43 -18.52 3.52
C THR A 656 -25.73 -20.03 3.45
N VAL A 657 -26.71 -20.51 4.21
CA VAL A 657 -27.18 -21.91 4.14
C VAL A 657 -27.78 -22.22 2.75
N HIS A 658 -28.61 -21.33 2.22
CA HIS A 658 -29.21 -21.48 0.89
C HIS A 658 -28.15 -21.53 -0.24
N GLN A 659 -27.10 -20.70 -0.16
CA GLN A 659 -25.98 -20.75 -1.10
C GLN A 659 -25.18 -22.06 -0.97
N ARG A 660 -24.96 -22.56 0.26
CA ARG A 660 -24.28 -23.84 0.49
C ARG A 660 -25.04 -25.00 -0.15
N ILE A 661 -26.36 -25.07 0.06
CA ILE A 661 -27.23 -26.09 -0.53
C ILE A 661 -27.27 -25.98 -2.06
N ARG A 662 -27.32 -24.77 -2.63
CA ARG A 662 -27.21 -24.56 -4.09
C ARG A 662 -25.88 -25.03 -4.66
N LEU A 663 -24.79 -24.81 -3.93
CA LEU A 663 -23.45 -25.22 -4.31
C LEU A 663 -23.28 -26.75 -4.23
N ASP A 664 -23.77 -27.38 -3.18
CA ASP A 664 -23.69 -28.84 -3.01
C ASP A 664 -24.64 -29.59 -3.98
N ALA A 665 -25.82 -29.04 -4.30
CA ALA A 665 -26.68 -29.55 -5.38
C ALA A 665 -25.96 -29.49 -6.74
N ARG A 666 -25.27 -28.39 -7.05
CA ARG A 666 -24.45 -28.27 -8.28
C ARG A 666 -23.27 -29.24 -8.31
N LYS A 667 -22.61 -29.50 -7.17
CA LYS A 667 -21.57 -30.55 -7.08
C LYS A 667 -22.13 -31.94 -7.35
N GLN A 668 -23.34 -32.23 -6.86
CA GLN A 668 -23.99 -33.52 -7.10
C GLN A 668 -24.42 -33.67 -8.57
N GLU A 669 -24.98 -32.62 -9.17
CA GLU A 669 -25.29 -32.54 -10.60
C GLU A 669 -24.04 -32.78 -11.46
N ALA A 670 -22.93 -32.10 -11.16
CA ALA A 670 -21.65 -32.29 -11.85
C ALA A 670 -21.16 -33.75 -11.76
N ARG A 671 -21.10 -34.33 -10.56
CA ARG A 671 -20.67 -35.73 -10.34
C ARG A 671 -21.54 -36.76 -11.08
N VAL A 672 -22.83 -36.48 -11.26
CA VAL A 672 -23.73 -37.36 -12.03
C VAL A 672 -23.47 -37.21 -13.52
N LEU A 673 -23.27 -35.99 -14.01
CA LEU A 673 -22.91 -35.73 -15.41
C LEU A 673 -21.53 -36.32 -15.77
N ASP A 674 -20.52 -36.17 -14.90
CA ASP A 674 -19.18 -36.76 -15.09
C ASP A 674 -19.25 -38.29 -15.24
N ARG A 675 -20.12 -38.96 -14.44
CA ARG A 675 -20.35 -40.41 -14.53
C ARG A 675 -21.05 -40.81 -15.82
N LEU A 676 -22.05 -40.04 -16.27
CA LEU A 676 -22.76 -40.28 -17.53
C LEU A 676 -21.87 -40.00 -18.76
N GLU A 677 -20.96 -39.02 -18.66
CA GLU A 677 -19.95 -38.74 -19.68
C GLU A 677 -18.92 -39.87 -19.76
N ALA A 678 -18.38 -40.33 -18.62
CA ALA A 678 -17.49 -41.50 -18.58
C ALA A 678 -18.15 -42.78 -19.13
N GLN A 679 -19.43 -43.01 -18.84
CA GLN A 679 -20.20 -44.13 -19.42
C GLN A 679 -20.37 -44.01 -20.94
N LEU A 680 -20.65 -42.81 -21.45
CA LEU A 680 -20.71 -42.57 -22.90
C LEU A 680 -19.34 -42.77 -23.53
N GLU A 681 -18.26 -42.26 -22.92
CA GLU A 681 -16.89 -42.47 -23.40
C GLU A 681 -16.53 -43.96 -23.47
N THR A 682 -16.93 -44.79 -22.49
CA THR A 682 -16.73 -46.25 -22.56
C THR A 682 -17.56 -46.89 -23.67
N GLN A 683 -18.85 -46.53 -23.82
CA GLN A 683 -19.70 -47.11 -24.86
C GLN A 683 -19.26 -46.74 -26.28
N LEU A 684 -18.75 -45.51 -26.48
CA LEU A 684 -18.17 -45.07 -27.74
C LEU A 684 -16.82 -45.75 -28.02
N GLN A 685 -15.98 -45.94 -27.00
CA GLN A 685 -14.72 -46.68 -27.14
C GLN A 685 -14.95 -48.16 -27.47
N GLU A 686 -15.93 -48.82 -26.83
CA GLU A 686 -16.31 -50.20 -27.13
C GLU A 686 -16.82 -50.36 -28.57
N ALA A 687 -17.71 -49.46 -29.02
CA ALA A 687 -18.20 -49.45 -30.40
C ALA A 687 -17.07 -49.18 -31.42
N GLU A 688 -16.15 -48.25 -31.11
CA GLU A 688 -14.97 -47.94 -31.94
C GLU A 688 -13.99 -49.13 -32.02
N GLN A 689 -13.77 -49.85 -30.91
CA GLN A 689 -12.93 -51.06 -30.92
C GLN A 689 -13.60 -52.24 -31.65
N SER A 690 -14.91 -52.46 -31.50
CA SER A 690 -15.64 -53.52 -32.23
C SER A 690 -15.52 -53.28 -33.74
N PHE A 691 -15.84 -52.07 -34.19
CA PHE A 691 -15.75 -51.67 -35.60
C PHE A 691 -14.34 -51.82 -36.18
N ILE A 692 -13.29 -51.40 -35.45
CA ILE A 692 -11.90 -51.58 -35.89
C ILE A 692 -11.53 -53.08 -35.94
N SER A 693 -11.99 -53.89 -34.99
CA SER A 693 -11.70 -55.33 -34.96
C SER A 693 -12.38 -56.09 -36.10
N GLU A 694 -13.62 -55.72 -36.44
CA GLU A 694 -14.38 -56.30 -37.55
C GLU A 694 -13.81 -55.88 -38.91
N LEU A 695 -13.46 -54.59 -39.09
CA LEU A 695 -12.74 -54.13 -40.28
C LEU A 695 -11.39 -54.83 -40.45
N ALA A 696 -10.62 -55.01 -39.37
CA ALA A 696 -9.31 -55.68 -39.44
C ALA A 696 -9.43 -57.16 -39.79
N ALA A 697 -10.47 -57.85 -39.29
CA ALA A 697 -10.77 -59.22 -39.66
C ALA A 697 -11.13 -59.34 -41.16
N LEU A 698 -11.90 -58.41 -41.70
CA LEU A 698 -12.25 -58.33 -43.13
C LEU A 698 -11.04 -58.01 -44.03
N ALA A 699 -10.15 -57.11 -43.57
CA ALA A 699 -8.89 -56.78 -44.23
C ALA A 699 -7.76 -57.81 -44.00
N ARG A 700 -7.98 -58.81 -43.13
CA ARG A 700 -6.97 -59.79 -42.65
C ARG A 700 -5.69 -59.18 -42.09
N VAL A 701 -5.78 -57.98 -41.49
CA VAL A 701 -4.67 -57.34 -40.80
C VAL A 701 -4.59 -57.88 -39.38
N PRO A 702 -3.47 -58.50 -38.96
CA PRO A 702 -3.33 -58.96 -37.57
C PRO A 702 -3.23 -57.76 -36.63
N LEU A 703 -4.34 -57.43 -35.97
CA LEU A 703 -4.31 -56.57 -34.79
C LEU A 703 -3.53 -57.30 -33.70
N ALA A 704 -2.38 -56.75 -33.30
CA ALA A 704 -1.72 -57.18 -32.07
C ALA A 704 -2.70 -56.94 -30.90
N GLU A 705 -2.88 -57.96 -30.04
CA GLU A 705 -3.82 -57.90 -28.91
C GLU A 705 -3.62 -56.61 -28.09
N SER A 706 -4.60 -55.72 -28.16
CA SER A 706 -4.58 -54.42 -27.51
C SER A 706 -4.84 -54.57 -26.00
N LYS A 707 -3.84 -55.08 -25.27
CA LYS A 707 -3.75 -54.84 -23.83
C LYS A 707 -3.83 -53.32 -23.59
N PRO A 708 -4.61 -52.86 -22.60
CA PRO A 708 -4.85 -51.43 -22.40
C PRO A 708 -3.53 -50.68 -22.25
N PHE A 709 -3.30 -49.69 -23.12
CA PHE A 709 -2.01 -49.03 -23.30
C PHE A 709 -1.56 -48.31 -22.01
N ALA A 710 -0.59 -48.90 -21.32
CA ALA A 710 0.09 -48.26 -20.20
C ALA A 710 1.06 -47.18 -20.70
N ASN A 711 0.92 -45.96 -20.16
CA ASN A 711 1.75 -44.79 -20.48
C ASN A 711 3.27 -45.05 -20.41
N LYS A 712 3.98 -45.05 -21.55
CA LYS A 712 5.41 -44.71 -21.62
C LYS A 712 5.73 -43.84 -22.86
N ARG A 713 6.66 -42.88 -22.67
CA ARG A 713 7.05 -41.85 -23.65
C ARG A 713 8.23 -42.32 -24.52
N GLY A 714 8.32 -41.87 -25.76
CA GLY A 714 9.56 -41.92 -26.55
C GLY A 714 9.41 -41.57 -28.03
N LEU A 715 9.99 -40.42 -28.42
CA LEU A 715 10.60 -39.98 -29.71
C LEU A 715 10.46 -40.91 -30.95
N SER A 716 10.37 -40.44 -32.21
CA SER A 716 10.95 -39.24 -32.83
C SER A 716 10.25 -38.79 -34.13
N VAL A 717 10.43 -37.53 -34.53
CA VAL A 717 9.87 -36.90 -35.75
C VAL A 717 10.65 -37.23 -37.04
N LYS A 718 9.94 -37.41 -38.17
CA LYS A 718 10.37 -36.99 -39.51
C LYS A 718 9.20 -36.36 -40.27
N GLN A 719 9.47 -35.29 -41.03
CA GLN A 719 8.50 -34.57 -41.86
C GLN A 719 8.41 -35.17 -43.26
N VAL A 720 7.22 -35.20 -43.85
CA VAL A 720 6.97 -35.10 -45.31
C VAL A 720 5.77 -34.16 -45.52
N SER A 721 5.69 -33.57 -46.72
CA SER A 721 4.97 -32.36 -47.12
C SER A 721 3.45 -32.47 -47.31
N GLU A 722 2.81 -31.29 -47.35
CA GLU A 722 1.40 -31.06 -47.69
C GLU A 722 1.01 -31.54 -49.09
N GLN A 723 -0.24 -32.02 -49.24
CA GLN A 723 -1.13 -31.62 -50.34
C GLN A 723 -2.60 -31.79 -49.94
N GLN A 724 -3.51 -31.22 -50.74
CA GLN A 724 -4.79 -30.67 -50.27
C GLN A 724 -6.01 -31.60 -50.46
N GLY A 725 -6.98 -31.45 -49.57
CA GLY A 725 -8.40 -31.39 -49.93
C GLY A 725 -9.21 -32.68 -49.85
N THR A 726 -10.08 -32.78 -48.84
CA THR A 726 -11.37 -33.49 -48.91
C THR A 726 -12.30 -33.00 -47.78
N GLU A 727 -13.60 -33.20 -47.95
CA GLU A 727 -14.65 -32.57 -47.14
C GLU A 727 -14.72 -33.10 -45.69
N CYS A 728 -14.94 -32.19 -44.74
CA CYS A 728 -15.09 -32.52 -43.33
C CYS A 728 -16.37 -33.35 -43.09
N THR A 729 -16.21 -34.63 -42.75
CA THR A 729 -17.26 -35.43 -42.10
C THR A 729 -16.87 -35.69 -40.66
N LEU A 730 -17.67 -35.14 -39.73
CA LEU A 730 -17.32 -35.04 -38.30
C LEU A 730 -17.05 -36.40 -37.66
N GLY A 731 -15.86 -36.54 -37.07
CA GLY A 731 -15.48 -37.72 -36.30
C GLY A 731 -16.22 -37.81 -34.94
N PRO A 732 -16.31 -39.00 -34.31
CA PRO A 732 -17.05 -39.17 -33.04
C PRO A 732 -16.55 -38.27 -31.89
N ARG A 733 -15.24 -37.98 -31.83
CA ARG A 733 -14.69 -37.02 -30.86
C ARG A 733 -15.02 -35.56 -31.20
N GLU A 734 -15.15 -35.23 -32.47
CA GLU A 734 -15.55 -33.90 -32.90
C GLU A 734 -17.02 -33.65 -32.56
N ALA A 735 -17.89 -34.67 -32.65
CA ALA A 735 -19.26 -34.61 -32.14
C ALA A 735 -19.30 -34.35 -30.62
N VAL A 736 -18.48 -35.04 -29.81
CA VAL A 736 -18.36 -34.76 -28.36
C VAL A 736 -17.82 -33.35 -28.09
N THR A 737 -16.90 -32.85 -28.90
CA THR A 737 -16.34 -31.49 -28.79
C THR A 737 -17.37 -30.42 -29.20
N TYR A 738 -18.19 -30.71 -30.22
CA TYR A 738 -19.30 -29.88 -30.68
C TYR A 738 -20.44 -29.83 -29.63
N LEU A 739 -20.74 -30.95 -28.97
CA LEU A 739 -21.66 -31.01 -27.83
C LEU A 739 -21.14 -30.24 -26.61
N LYS A 740 -19.82 -30.27 -26.33
CA LYS A 740 -19.19 -29.42 -25.30
C LYS A 740 -19.41 -27.93 -25.60
N SER A 741 -19.31 -27.50 -26.85
CA SER A 741 -19.62 -26.12 -27.24
C SER A 741 -21.12 -25.76 -27.16
N GLN A 742 -22.04 -26.69 -27.46
CA GLN A 742 -23.48 -26.44 -27.34
C GLN A 742 -23.98 -26.42 -25.88
N SER A 743 -23.38 -27.21 -24.99
CA SER A 743 -23.74 -27.22 -23.57
C SER A 743 -23.46 -25.87 -22.88
N GLN A 744 -22.38 -25.18 -23.26
CA GLN A 744 -22.06 -23.81 -22.81
C GLN A 744 -23.09 -22.79 -23.31
N CYS A 745 -23.63 -22.98 -24.53
CA CYS A 745 -24.67 -22.11 -25.09
C CYS A 745 -26.06 -22.31 -24.47
N LEU A 746 -26.44 -23.54 -24.09
CA LEU A 746 -27.76 -23.81 -23.49
C LEU A 746 -27.87 -23.32 -22.03
N GLY A 747 -26.79 -23.43 -21.24
CA GLY A 747 -26.72 -22.82 -19.91
C GLY A 747 -26.94 -21.29 -19.93
N SER A 748 -26.58 -20.64 -21.03
CA SER A 748 -26.73 -19.20 -21.23
C SER A 748 -28.15 -18.76 -21.67
N ARG A 749 -29.01 -19.67 -22.15
CA ARG A 749 -30.40 -19.32 -22.58
C ARG A 749 -31.48 -19.59 -21.53
N VAL A 750 -31.28 -20.53 -20.62
CA VAL A 750 -32.28 -20.83 -19.56
C VAL A 750 -32.34 -19.71 -18.50
N SER A 751 -31.25 -18.97 -18.29
CA SER A 751 -31.19 -17.87 -17.32
C SER A 751 -32.02 -16.62 -17.67
N CYS A 752 -32.71 -16.57 -18.83
CA CYS A 752 -33.49 -15.41 -19.28
C CYS A 752 -35.02 -15.59 -19.24
N ARG A 753 -35.53 -16.74 -18.77
CA ARG A 753 -36.98 -16.96 -18.57
C ARG A 753 -37.26 -17.81 -17.33
N GLU A 754 -37.12 -17.21 -16.15
CA GLU A 754 -37.80 -17.66 -14.93
C GLU A 754 -37.75 -16.55 -13.87
N THR A 755 -38.58 -15.52 -14.04
CA THR A 755 -38.95 -14.62 -12.94
C THR A 755 -40.22 -15.14 -12.28
N PRO A 756 -40.22 -15.47 -10.98
CA PRO A 756 -41.45 -15.74 -10.26
C PRO A 756 -42.25 -14.45 -10.13
N LYS A 757 -43.24 -14.29 -11.02
CA LYS A 757 -44.48 -13.62 -10.60
C LYS A 757 -45.15 -14.56 -9.63
N ASP A 758 -45.31 -14.12 -8.38
CA ASP A 758 -46.53 -14.25 -7.57
C ASP A 758 -46.20 -14.05 -6.09
N GLN A 759 -46.40 -12.82 -5.61
CA GLN A 759 -46.88 -12.49 -4.26
C GLN A 759 -47.02 -10.97 -4.12
N LYS A 760 -48.23 -10.47 -4.44
CA LYS A 760 -48.72 -9.17 -3.98
C LYS A 760 -50.25 -9.16 -3.93
N GLU A 761 -50.78 -9.63 -2.82
CA GLU A 761 -52.09 -9.18 -2.32
C GLU A 761 -51.83 -8.48 -0.98
N GLU A 762 -51.94 -7.15 -0.97
CA GLU A 762 -52.97 -6.42 -0.22
C GLU A 762 -52.76 -4.89 -0.39
N ALA A 763 -53.84 -4.12 -0.19
CA ALA A 763 -53.96 -2.66 -0.19
C ALA A 763 -53.79 -1.86 -1.54
N GLY A 764 -54.93 -1.52 -2.18
CA GLY A 764 -55.34 -0.10 -2.35
C GLY A 764 -55.03 0.69 -3.64
N ILE A 765 -55.78 0.44 -4.74
CA ILE A 765 -56.68 1.39 -5.49
C ILE A 765 -56.33 2.92 -5.51
N PRO A 766 -56.44 3.70 -6.64
CA PRO A 766 -56.41 3.41 -8.09
C PRO A 766 -55.71 4.48 -9.02
N GLY A 767 -55.70 4.24 -10.35
CA GLY A 767 -55.69 5.28 -11.43
C GLY A 767 -54.31 5.81 -11.87
N GLU A 768 -53.92 5.92 -13.14
CA GLU A 768 -54.68 6.11 -14.40
C GLU A 768 -54.00 5.44 -15.62
N ARG A 769 -54.63 5.54 -16.81
CA ARG A 769 -54.19 4.94 -18.08
C ARG A 769 -53.27 5.87 -18.88
N GLY A 770 -52.22 5.30 -19.47
CA GLY A 770 -51.41 5.96 -20.50
C GLY A 770 -50.67 4.96 -21.39
N HIS A 771 -51.22 4.67 -22.58
CA HIS A 771 -50.45 4.02 -23.65
C HIS A 771 -49.35 4.96 -24.15
N TRP A 772 -48.19 4.42 -24.57
CA TRP A 772 -47.60 4.70 -25.90
C TRP A 772 -46.62 3.59 -26.31
N ARG A 773 -46.17 3.66 -27.57
CA ARG A 773 -45.71 2.54 -28.41
C ARG A 773 -44.20 2.29 -28.29
N ALA A 774 -43.75 1.08 -28.64
CA ALA A 774 -42.35 0.68 -28.57
C ALA A 774 -41.52 1.10 -29.80
N GLN A 775 -40.24 1.45 -29.59
CA GLN A 775 -39.17 1.34 -30.58
C GLN A 775 -37.78 1.37 -29.90
N GLY A 776 -36.84 0.55 -30.40
CA GLY A 776 -35.38 0.66 -30.20
C GLY A 776 -34.82 0.40 -28.79
N ARG A 777 -34.08 -0.71 -28.59
CA ARG A 777 -33.11 -0.84 -27.48
C ARG A 777 -31.78 -1.41 -27.94
N GLY A 778 -30.72 -0.70 -27.53
CA GLY A 778 -29.32 -1.11 -27.49
C GLY A 778 -28.45 0.12 -27.24
N PRO A 779 -27.33 0.03 -26.50
CA PRO A 779 -27.15 -0.71 -25.25
C PRO A 779 -26.63 0.19 -24.11
N CYS A 780 -27.15 -0.01 -22.89
CA CYS A 780 -26.65 0.50 -21.59
C CYS A 780 -27.37 -0.33 -20.50
N LEU A 781 -26.83 -0.65 -19.32
CA LEU A 781 -26.12 0.22 -18.38
C LEU A 781 -25.06 -0.55 -17.55
N HIS A 782 -23.87 0.02 -17.42
CA HIS A 782 -23.15 0.02 -16.15
C HIS A 782 -23.74 1.14 -15.25
N ARG A 783 -23.46 1.09 -13.93
CA ARG A 783 -23.53 2.21 -12.96
C ARG A 783 -24.86 2.44 -12.19
N THR A 784 -24.92 1.84 -11.01
CA THR A 784 -25.52 2.36 -9.76
C THR A 784 -24.80 1.63 -8.61
N LEU A 785 -24.37 2.21 -7.49
CA LEU A 785 -24.81 3.42 -6.77
C LEU A 785 -23.63 4.28 -6.30
N LEU A 786 -23.68 5.57 -6.60
CA LEU A 786 -23.12 6.66 -5.79
C LEU A 786 -24.19 7.76 -5.80
N GLY A 787 -24.61 8.24 -4.64
CA GLY A 787 -25.76 9.16 -4.61
C GLY A 787 -26.18 9.62 -3.23
N ILE A 788 -25.51 10.65 -2.72
CA ILE A 788 -26.21 11.83 -2.19
C ILE A 788 -25.58 13.04 -2.88
N THR A 789 -26.39 13.82 -3.58
CA THR A 789 -25.95 14.95 -4.41
C THR A 789 -26.02 16.27 -3.67
N GLN A 790 -24.95 17.05 -3.79
CA GLN A 790 -24.93 18.48 -3.49
C GLN A 790 -25.85 19.23 -4.48
N GLN A 791 -26.64 20.19 -4.00
CA GLN A 791 -27.52 21.00 -4.86
C GLN A 791 -27.59 22.44 -4.37
N GLN A 792 -26.88 23.36 -5.04
CA GLN A 792 -27.42 24.64 -5.48
C GLN A 792 -26.51 25.33 -6.50
N LYS A 793 -27.14 26.07 -7.43
CA LYS A 793 -26.49 26.69 -8.59
C LYS A 793 -25.95 28.07 -8.27
N ALA A 794 -24.80 28.41 -8.86
CA ALA A 794 -24.44 29.82 -9.09
C ALA A 794 -25.28 30.43 -10.22
N GLN A 795 -25.51 31.76 -10.18
CA GLN A 795 -25.14 32.72 -11.24
C GLN A 795 -25.41 34.18 -10.77
N PRO A 796 -24.82 35.22 -11.42
CA PRO A 796 -24.22 36.34 -10.68
C PRO A 796 -24.77 37.75 -10.98
N ALA A 797 -24.45 38.74 -10.12
CA ALA A 797 -24.57 40.16 -10.44
C ALA A 797 -23.55 41.08 -9.70
N ARG A 798 -22.60 41.60 -10.49
CA ARG A 798 -21.92 42.91 -10.47
C ARG A 798 -22.00 43.86 -9.23
N LYS A 799 -20.81 44.41 -8.89
CA LYS A 799 -20.49 45.77 -8.39
C LYS A 799 -21.06 46.22 -7.02
N CYS A 800 -20.18 46.50 -6.05
CA CYS A 800 -19.67 47.86 -5.79
C CYS A 800 -18.58 47.89 -4.68
N SER A 801 -17.96 49.06 -4.49
CA SER A 801 -16.81 49.34 -3.61
C SER A 801 -17.19 49.90 -2.22
N TRP A 802 -16.16 50.21 -1.41
CA TRP A 802 -16.18 50.81 -0.05
C TRP A 802 -16.60 49.83 1.06
N GLY A 803 -16.01 49.84 2.26
CA GLY A 803 -14.90 50.64 2.80
C GLY A 803 -14.88 50.57 4.34
N TRP A 804 -13.72 50.91 4.95
CA TRP A 804 -13.34 50.73 6.37
C TRP A 804 -12.88 49.31 6.72
#